data_AF-A0A1Y2HR40-F1
#
_entry.id   AF-A0A1Y2HR40-F1
#
_cell.length_a   1.000
_cell.length_b   1.000
_cell.length_c   1.000
_cell.angle_alpha   90.00
_cell.angle_beta   90.00
_cell.angle_gamma   90.00
#
_symmetry.space_group_name_H-M   'P 1'
#
loop_
_entity.id
_entity.type
_entity.pdbx_description
1 polymer ?
#
loop_
_entity_poly.entity_id
_entity_poly.type
_entity_poly.pdbx_seq_one_letter_code
_entity_poly.pdbx_strand_id
1 'polypeptide(L)'
;MSALAASPSAHEVLPPELWLQVTALSRPRPRLASTCKELHSMSLHNVVQWAWRNHILLGQQPQSADGGEIPPLLLQEWRTIALNSTIDYHHITHVHFVHLLRRRLPQHPQDRVYAAEMAPSTPFRDSLLSPDFVQGYLFASSGPILRSISQQQLSAPDHLSLTLSHLDQLMEQMYFEDRSESEKTQVLPDLFKIYRWWSTIPHALHLIMYFFRSGQIDLFEFALAFLADHLPAVLAARAPLTHWFMLSLDNREDMTTNLWQLYSEEANPLEQDDPEVELGIFLMLLSLVEWSSPALVIVMSKCNVGASDLAAWSFGGSVVQDVMGQTMCECDRAERIVNMCQFLHENAPDAAFDMFPMIDGSRGLRPAVALRLLIELDIPASQTTHADRAIALHHAVIAWILDGGDRLMLDTWISRGLATQPWWYLFLKRASEVDSPDLVCQAIEGAIDRKQVVEWLCLMAKKERKRSRVVGYFKLLMALDFNPLILAVQDPIHFRSLQLQNRNPSLDCWTQSRYLLELLDAVLEHCIDRANAFTGYHTAPKFTTLVLFVHDVFTLCLLKAGFDSDSWPLDDTSPIIPSWLRNMSPGQLGVLISCAFAATVLRHDSPTPSDALDSSSCLALAVHVWTTSAGHIMPLFLDTIPALVRDLLVDLIFKETTSGQPINRREELWNPWRLSFEELLPIDPPGLLALAPWPNVLDAIKSSLLPLDVDLAELSAAVVDATRVLVRMNPEFGVASVAELPVLAGSSVLLDLERRSESAVPELKRMLLTRAQAIFGTEEALVRVLVSCCSE
;
A
#
# COMPACT_ATOMS: atom_id res chain seq x y z
N MET A 1 -40.73 13.85 82.32
CA MET A 1 -40.94 13.00 81.13
C MET A 1 -41.28 13.92 79.97
N SER A 2 -40.41 14.03 78.98
CA SER A 2 -40.69 14.76 77.73
C SER A 2 -40.77 13.74 76.61
N ALA A 3 -41.76 13.85 75.74
CA ALA A 3 -41.87 12.96 74.58
C ALA A 3 -40.93 13.48 73.48
N LEU A 4 -40.04 12.61 72.99
CA LEU A 4 -39.38 12.82 71.71
C LEU A 4 -40.45 12.68 70.63
N ALA A 5 -40.93 13.83 70.12
CA ALA A 5 -41.75 13.83 68.91
C ALA A 5 -40.89 13.28 67.77
N ALA A 6 -41.28 12.13 67.23
CA ALA A 6 -40.63 11.59 66.05
C ALA A 6 -40.76 12.60 64.90
N SER A 7 -39.66 12.90 64.22
CA SER A 7 -39.71 13.61 62.95
C SER A 7 -40.58 12.79 61.98
N PRO A 8 -41.65 13.35 61.40
CA PRO A 8 -42.51 12.60 60.48
C PRO A 8 -41.66 12.08 59.32
N SER A 9 -41.90 10.84 58.93
CA SER A 9 -41.24 10.23 57.78
C SER A 9 -41.62 10.97 56.50
N ALA A 10 -40.80 10.86 55.45
CA ALA A 10 -41.12 11.45 54.16
C ALA A 10 -42.45 10.93 53.55
N HIS A 11 -42.95 9.80 54.05
CA HIS A 11 -44.25 9.21 53.70
C HIS A 11 -45.46 9.91 54.35
N GLU A 12 -45.25 10.69 55.43
CA GLU A 12 -46.30 11.36 56.20
C GLU A 12 -46.40 12.87 55.90
N VAL A 13 -45.40 13.43 55.21
CA VAL A 13 -45.32 14.86 54.83
C VAL A 13 -45.77 15.10 53.37
N LEU A 14 -45.79 14.06 52.54
CA LEU A 14 -46.29 14.09 51.16
C LEU A 14 -47.71 13.50 51.08
N PRO A 15 -48.66 14.15 50.38
CA PRO A 15 -49.97 13.55 50.12
C PRO A 15 -49.81 12.20 49.40
N PRO A 16 -50.59 11.15 49.76
CA PRO A 16 -50.48 9.83 49.13
C PRO A 16 -50.65 9.86 47.61
N GLU A 17 -51.48 10.77 47.10
CA GLU A 17 -51.68 11.03 45.67
C GLU A 17 -50.39 11.49 45.01
N LEU A 18 -49.64 12.36 45.68
CA LEU A 18 -48.38 12.93 45.22
C LEU A 18 -47.26 11.87 45.22
N TRP A 19 -47.25 10.97 46.22
CA TRP A 19 -46.37 9.81 46.25
C TRP A 19 -46.73 8.77 45.17
N LEU A 20 -48.02 8.50 44.96
CA LEU A 20 -48.52 7.63 43.87
C LEU A 20 -48.20 8.21 42.49
N GLN A 21 -48.21 9.54 42.34
CA GLN A 21 -47.80 10.23 41.12
C GLN A 21 -46.28 10.13 40.88
N VAL A 22 -45.46 10.40 41.89
CA VAL A 22 -43.99 10.25 41.80
C VAL A 22 -43.58 8.80 41.53
N THR A 23 -44.27 7.81 42.10
CA THR A 23 -44.03 6.39 41.82
C THR A 23 -44.60 5.92 40.48
N ALA A 24 -45.72 6.49 39.99
CA ALA A 24 -46.22 6.22 38.64
C ALA A 24 -45.23 6.68 37.55
N LEU A 25 -44.46 7.73 37.82
CA LEU A 25 -43.38 8.24 36.95
C LEU A 25 -42.11 7.37 36.95
N SER A 26 -42.04 6.32 37.78
CA SER A 26 -40.95 5.32 37.74
C SER A 26 -41.09 4.31 36.58
N ARG A 27 -42.14 4.43 35.75
CA ARG A 27 -42.44 3.53 34.62
C ARG A 27 -42.88 4.32 33.38
N PRO A 28 -42.65 3.79 32.16
CA PRO A 28 -42.65 4.61 30.95
C PRO A 28 -44.03 5.07 30.42
N ARG A 29 -44.02 6.32 29.95
CA ARG A 29 -44.72 6.88 28.77
C ARG A 29 -46.13 7.50 28.95
N PRO A 30 -47.30 6.82 28.95
CA PRO A 30 -48.59 7.48 28.68
C PRO A 30 -49.04 8.56 29.68
N ARG A 31 -48.84 8.34 30.99
CA ARG A 31 -49.29 9.28 32.03
C ARG A 31 -48.26 10.36 32.39
N LEU A 32 -47.08 10.35 31.76
CA LEU A 32 -46.00 11.28 32.10
C LEU A 32 -46.50 12.72 31.96
N ALA A 33 -47.02 13.11 30.79
CA ALA A 33 -47.49 14.48 30.54
C ALA A 33 -48.63 14.94 31.47
N SER A 34 -49.60 14.08 31.81
CA SER A 34 -50.70 14.42 32.74
C SER A 34 -50.19 14.61 34.17
N THR A 35 -49.38 13.66 34.66
CA THR A 35 -48.86 13.70 36.03
C THR A 35 -47.83 14.82 36.21
N CYS A 36 -47.05 15.15 35.17
CA CYS A 36 -46.19 16.32 35.15
C CYS A 36 -46.99 17.64 35.27
N LYS A 37 -48.14 17.77 34.57
CA LYS A 37 -49.05 18.92 34.72
C LYS A 37 -49.64 19.02 36.12
N GLU A 38 -50.14 17.90 36.65
CA GLU A 38 -50.74 17.83 37.99
C GLU A 38 -49.72 18.23 39.07
N LEU A 39 -48.53 17.62 39.09
CA LEU A 39 -47.47 17.95 40.05
C LEU A 39 -46.98 19.40 39.94
N HIS A 40 -46.86 19.94 38.73
CA HIS A 40 -46.49 21.34 38.52
C HIS A 40 -47.62 22.33 38.88
N SER A 41 -48.88 21.88 38.96
CA SER A 41 -50.00 22.66 39.50
C SER A 41 -50.12 22.58 41.03
N MET A 42 -49.67 21.48 41.64
CA MET A 42 -49.79 21.23 43.08
C MET A 42 -48.59 21.73 43.91
N SER A 43 -47.39 21.85 43.32
CA SER A 43 -46.15 22.11 44.08
C SER A 43 -45.69 23.57 44.04
N LEU A 44 -45.85 24.28 45.16
CA LEU A 44 -45.15 25.56 45.45
C LEU A 44 -43.74 25.36 46.03
N HIS A 45 -43.29 24.11 46.24
CA HIS A 45 -42.02 23.80 46.89
C HIS A 45 -41.04 23.09 45.95
N ASN A 46 -39.89 23.74 45.72
CA ASN A 46 -38.81 23.30 44.84
C ASN A 46 -38.36 21.84 45.11
N VAL A 47 -38.34 21.39 46.36
CA VAL A 47 -37.84 20.05 46.76
C VAL A 47 -38.60 18.92 46.07
N VAL A 48 -39.93 19.04 45.94
CA VAL A 48 -40.77 18.02 45.28
C VAL A 48 -40.49 17.99 43.78
N GLN A 49 -40.36 19.17 43.16
CA GLN A 49 -39.98 19.31 41.77
C GLN A 49 -38.56 18.78 41.51
N TRP A 50 -37.62 18.95 42.43
CA TRP A 50 -36.26 18.41 42.32
C TRP A 50 -36.22 16.89 42.41
N ALA A 51 -36.94 16.27 43.35
CA ALA A 51 -37.01 14.82 43.47
C ALA A 51 -37.65 14.17 42.23
N TRP A 52 -38.78 14.74 41.77
CA TRP A 52 -39.48 14.39 40.53
C TRP A 52 -38.57 14.49 39.30
N ARG A 53 -37.91 15.64 39.11
CA ARG A 53 -36.99 15.93 38.00
C ARG A 53 -35.85 14.93 37.97
N ASN A 54 -35.20 14.72 39.12
CA ASN A 54 -34.09 13.79 39.23
C ASN A 54 -34.53 12.37 38.85
N HIS A 55 -35.72 11.93 39.27
CA HIS A 55 -36.21 10.59 38.96
C HIS A 55 -36.57 10.40 37.48
N ILE A 56 -37.26 11.35 36.84
CA ILE A 56 -37.62 11.26 35.41
C ILE A 56 -36.37 11.29 34.53
N LEU A 57 -35.45 12.22 34.80
CA LEU A 57 -34.35 12.49 33.88
C LEU A 57 -33.17 11.53 34.12
N LEU A 58 -32.71 11.36 35.37
CA LEU A 58 -31.59 10.46 35.70
C LEU A 58 -32.02 8.98 35.67
N GLY A 59 -33.33 8.72 35.82
CA GLY A 59 -33.91 7.40 36.00
C GLY A 59 -33.84 6.90 37.44
N GLN A 60 -34.11 5.61 37.62
CA GLN A 60 -33.48 4.87 38.72
C GLN A 60 -31.97 4.83 38.50
N GLN A 61 -31.19 4.62 39.57
CA GLN A 61 -29.73 4.43 39.44
C GLN A 61 -29.42 3.41 38.34
N PRO A 62 -28.38 3.63 37.52
CA PRO A 62 -28.03 2.73 36.42
C PRO A 62 -27.47 1.41 36.97
N GLN A 63 -28.36 0.52 37.38
CA GLN A 63 -28.12 -0.91 37.24
C GLN A 63 -27.90 -1.15 35.75
N SER A 64 -26.67 -1.49 35.38
CA SER A 64 -26.29 -1.85 34.03
C SER A 64 -27.16 -3.01 33.55
N ALA A 65 -27.65 -2.94 32.30
CA ALA A 65 -28.54 -3.96 31.75
C ALA A 65 -27.92 -5.38 31.83
N ASP A 66 -26.59 -5.45 31.74
CA ASP A 66 -25.78 -6.68 31.78
C ASP A 66 -25.05 -6.90 33.12
N GLY A 67 -25.36 -6.13 34.17
CA GLY A 67 -24.77 -6.27 35.52
C GLY A 67 -23.29 -5.89 35.67
N GLY A 68 -22.62 -5.41 34.60
CA GLY A 68 -21.22 -4.95 34.65
C GLY A 68 -21.01 -3.70 35.49
N GLU A 69 -19.84 -3.57 36.11
CA GLU A 69 -19.50 -2.44 36.99
C GLU A 69 -19.54 -1.09 36.26
N ILE A 70 -19.93 -0.04 36.99
CA ILE A 70 -19.81 1.36 36.51
C ILE A 70 -18.32 1.65 36.30
N PRO A 71 -17.90 2.18 35.13
CA PRO A 71 -16.47 2.37 34.83
C PRO A 71 -15.76 3.16 35.95
N PRO A 72 -14.57 2.74 36.39
CA PRO A 72 -13.89 3.37 37.52
C PRO A 72 -13.58 4.84 37.25
N LEU A 73 -13.35 5.25 35.99
CA LEU A 73 -13.26 6.66 35.58
C LEU A 73 -14.55 7.43 35.87
N LEU A 74 -15.73 6.92 35.49
CA LEU A 74 -17.02 7.54 35.79
C LEU A 74 -17.29 7.62 37.31
N LEU A 75 -16.90 6.57 38.03
CA LEU A 75 -17.00 6.51 39.49
C LEU A 75 -15.98 7.46 40.15
N GLN A 76 -14.85 7.73 39.50
CA GLN A 76 -13.83 8.69 39.91
C GLN A 76 -14.26 10.12 39.58
N GLU A 77 -14.82 10.43 38.41
CA GLU A 77 -15.44 11.73 38.09
C GLU A 77 -16.55 12.06 39.08
N TRP A 78 -17.50 11.15 39.30
CA TRP A 78 -18.55 11.33 40.30
C TRP A 78 -17.99 11.53 41.71
N ARG A 79 -16.86 10.88 42.05
CA ARG A 79 -16.17 11.10 43.33
C ARG A 79 -15.42 12.44 43.35
N THR A 80 -14.73 12.86 42.30
CA THR A 80 -14.05 14.16 42.24
C THR A 80 -15.07 15.29 42.36
N ILE A 81 -16.19 15.19 41.62
CA ILE A 81 -17.32 16.11 41.70
C ILE A 81 -17.94 16.10 43.11
N ALA A 82 -18.06 14.96 43.79
CA ALA A 82 -18.69 14.83 45.11
C ALA A 82 -17.75 14.87 46.34
N LEU A 83 -16.43 14.96 46.13
CA LEU A 83 -15.41 15.10 47.18
C LEU A 83 -14.76 16.48 47.15
N ASN A 84 -14.64 17.11 45.97
CA ASN A 84 -14.31 18.52 45.84
C ASN A 84 -15.55 19.42 46.07
N SER A 85 -16.74 18.86 46.25
CA SER A 85 -17.97 19.60 46.59
C SER A 85 -18.03 20.05 48.06
N THR A 86 -17.00 20.77 48.51
CA THR A 86 -17.26 22.04 49.21
C THR A 86 -17.68 23.14 48.22
N ILE A 87 -17.42 22.93 46.92
CA ILE A 87 -17.98 23.69 45.79
C ILE A 87 -19.46 23.32 45.56
N ASP A 88 -20.27 24.30 45.16
CA ASP A 88 -21.73 24.28 45.31
C ASP A 88 -22.56 23.32 44.44
N TYR A 89 -23.67 22.86 45.03
CA TYR A 89 -24.67 21.95 44.44
C TYR A 89 -25.36 22.46 43.15
N HIS A 90 -25.15 23.72 42.76
CA HIS A 90 -25.84 24.33 41.61
C HIS A 90 -25.14 24.10 40.27
N HIS A 91 -23.80 24.15 40.21
CA HIS A 91 -23.02 23.77 39.03
C HIS A 91 -23.39 22.34 38.58
N ILE A 92 -23.44 21.44 39.56
CA ILE A 92 -23.89 20.04 39.42
C ILE A 92 -25.24 19.95 38.67
N THR A 93 -26.18 20.88 38.85
CA THR A 93 -27.51 20.78 38.21
C THR A 93 -27.59 21.18 36.74
N HIS A 94 -26.84 22.17 36.26
CA HIS A 94 -26.79 22.49 34.82
C HIS A 94 -25.94 21.47 34.06
N VAL A 95 -24.77 21.13 34.63
CA VAL A 95 -23.91 20.04 34.14
C VAL A 95 -24.69 18.73 34.09
N HIS A 96 -25.51 18.41 35.11
CA HIS A 96 -26.40 17.26 35.06
C HIS A 96 -27.33 17.27 33.84
N PHE A 97 -28.02 18.36 33.50
CA PHE A 97 -28.97 18.32 32.36
C PHE A 97 -28.25 18.05 31.03
N VAL A 98 -27.14 18.75 30.77
CA VAL A 98 -26.31 18.57 29.57
C VAL A 98 -25.70 17.17 29.50
N HIS A 99 -25.05 16.72 30.58
CA HIS A 99 -24.45 15.38 30.70
C HIS A 99 -25.50 14.27 30.55
N LEU A 100 -26.73 14.50 31.01
CA LEU A 100 -27.84 13.55 30.97
C LEU A 100 -28.46 13.43 29.58
N LEU A 101 -28.62 14.55 28.85
CA LEU A 101 -28.98 14.51 27.44
C LEU A 101 -27.88 13.81 26.64
N ARG A 102 -26.61 14.18 26.82
CA ARG A 102 -25.44 13.48 26.25
C ARG A 102 -25.48 11.98 26.53
N ARG A 103 -25.76 11.58 27.78
CA ARG A 103 -25.88 10.18 28.21
C ARG A 103 -27.06 9.40 27.59
N ARG A 104 -27.98 10.09 26.90
CA ARG A 104 -29.08 9.51 26.12
C ARG A 104 -28.87 9.66 24.61
N LEU A 105 -27.75 10.23 24.17
CA LEU A 105 -27.25 10.16 22.80
C LEU A 105 -26.38 8.89 22.63
N PRO A 106 -26.04 8.51 21.39
CA PRO A 106 -25.20 7.34 21.14
C PRO A 106 -23.80 7.48 21.76
N GLN A 107 -23.09 6.37 21.95
CA GLN A 107 -21.78 6.28 22.62
C GLN A 107 -20.77 5.67 21.66
N HIS A 108 -19.54 6.22 21.60
CA HIS A 108 -18.51 5.59 20.77
C HIS A 108 -18.25 4.15 21.25
N PRO A 109 -18.26 3.12 20.37
CA PRO A 109 -18.35 1.72 20.80
C PRO A 109 -17.12 1.22 21.58
N GLN A 110 -15.98 1.88 21.42
CA GLN A 110 -14.70 1.49 22.02
C GLN A 110 -14.52 2.16 23.40
N ASP A 111 -14.68 3.48 23.46
CA ASP A 111 -14.30 4.30 24.62
C ASP A 111 -15.47 4.64 25.56
N ARG A 112 -16.70 4.34 25.15
CA ARG A 112 -17.96 4.66 25.88
C ARG A 112 -18.19 6.16 26.13
N VAL A 113 -17.51 7.03 25.39
CA VAL A 113 -17.74 8.47 25.44
C VAL A 113 -19.15 8.75 24.92
N TYR A 114 -19.99 9.38 25.75
CA TYR A 114 -21.36 9.75 25.41
C TYR A 114 -21.40 10.86 24.37
N ALA A 115 -22.36 10.83 23.45
CA ALA A 115 -22.54 11.80 22.37
C ALA A 115 -21.35 11.95 21.40
N ALA A 116 -20.58 10.87 21.22
CA ALA A 116 -19.38 10.83 20.39
C ALA A 116 -19.56 10.07 19.05
N GLU A 117 -20.81 9.80 18.63
CA GLU A 117 -21.13 9.32 17.27
C GLU A 117 -21.98 10.37 16.54
N MET A 118 -22.11 10.30 15.22
CA MET A 118 -23.06 11.12 14.46
C MET A 118 -24.54 10.79 14.75
N ALA A 119 -25.40 11.79 14.57
CA ALA A 119 -26.83 11.73 14.79
C ALA A 119 -27.46 10.60 13.95
N PRO A 120 -28.29 9.69 14.50
CA PRO A 120 -28.82 8.57 13.73
C PRO A 120 -29.95 9.02 12.80
N SER A 121 -30.03 8.50 11.57
CA SER A 121 -31.13 8.79 10.62
C SER A 121 -32.47 8.14 11.01
N THR A 122 -32.55 7.54 12.19
CA THR A 122 -33.73 6.85 12.74
C THR A 122 -33.76 7.09 14.26
N PRO A 123 -34.88 7.55 14.85
CA PRO A 123 -34.98 7.85 16.28
C PRO A 123 -34.46 6.74 17.20
N PHE A 124 -33.74 7.12 18.25
CA PHE A 124 -33.29 6.16 19.27
C PHE A 124 -34.49 5.54 20.01
N ARG A 125 -34.55 4.20 20.11
CA ARG A 125 -35.70 3.45 20.64
C ARG A 125 -36.06 3.83 22.08
N ASP A 126 -35.03 4.13 22.88
CA ASP A 126 -35.16 4.59 24.26
C ASP A 126 -34.98 6.11 24.39
N SER A 127 -35.63 6.86 23.49
CA SER A 127 -35.86 8.30 23.71
C SER A 127 -36.43 8.55 25.11
N LEU A 128 -35.78 9.48 25.80
CA LEU A 128 -36.14 9.97 27.13
C LEU A 128 -37.46 10.75 27.12
N LEU A 129 -37.81 11.36 25.99
CA LEU A 129 -38.83 12.40 25.87
C LEU A 129 -39.84 12.00 24.80
N SER A 130 -41.02 11.52 25.21
CA SER A 130 -42.08 11.18 24.26
C SER A 130 -42.68 12.43 23.59
N PRO A 131 -43.22 12.32 22.36
CA PRO A 131 -43.94 13.42 21.72
C PRO A 131 -45.02 14.05 22.61
N ASP A 132 -45.81 13.21 23.33
CA ASP A 132 -46.82 13.66 24.30
C ASP A 132 -46.27 14.56 25.42
N PHE A 133 -45.00 14.36 25.81
CA PHE A 133 -44.35 15.17 26.84
C PHE A 133 -43.72 16.43 26.27
N VAL A 134 -43.11 16.34 25.07
CA VAL A 134 -42.50 17.48 24.38
C VAL A 134 -43.58 18.45 23.91
N GLN A 135 -44.46 18.00 23.02
CA GLN A 135 -45.53 18.80 22.41
C GLN A 135 -46.66 19.06 23.43
N GLY A 136 -47.08 18.01 24.13
CA GLY A 136 -48.23 18.07 25.04
C GLY A 136 -47.95 18.69 26.41
N TYR A 137 -46.69 18.91 26.82
CA TYR A 137 -46.34 19.56 28.09
C TYR A 137 -45.25 20.64 27.97
N LEU A 138 -44.02 20.30 27.58
CA LEU A 138 -42.88 21.24 27.62
C LEU A 138 -43.12 22.49 26.77
N PHE A 139 -43.51 22.26 25.52
CA PHE A 139 -43.79 23.25 24.47
C PHE A 139 -45.30 23.45 24.25
N ALA A 140 -46.13 23.14 25.24
CA ALA A 140 -47.54 23.49 25.20
C ALA A 140 -47.72 25.01 25.41
N SER A 141 -48.85 25.59 24.97
CA SER A 141 -49.18 27.00 25.26
C SER A 141 -49.37 27.30 26.76
N SER A 142 -49.69 26.28 27.57
CA SER A 142 -49.65 26.33 29.04
C SER A 142 -48.38 25.72 29.65
N GLY A 143 -47.39 25.40 28.82
CA GLY A 143 -46.16 24.69 29.17
C GLY A 143 -45.14 25.54 29.93
N PRO A 144 -44.17 24.91 30.61
CA PRO A 144 -43.18 25.62 31.41
C PRO A 144 -42.33 26.60 30.59
N ILE A 145 -42.11 26.33 29.30
CA ILE A 145 -41.33 27.21 28.41
C ILE A 145 -42.06 28.53 28.21
N LEU A 146 -43.22 28.54 27.52
CA LEU A 146 -43.97 29.77 27.22
C LEU A 146 -44.39 30.53 28.49
N ARG A 147 -44.72 29.80 29.56
CA ARG A 147 -45.09 30.36 30.86
C ARG A 147 -43.93 31.10 31.53
N SER A 148 -42.72 30.53 31.51
CA SER A 148 -41.52 31.16 32.07
C SER A 148 -41.19 32.47 31.37
N ILE A 149 -41.21 32.48 30.03
CA ILE A 149 -40.95 33.68 29.21
C ILE A 149 -41.99 34.76 29.54
N SER A 150 -43.27 34.38 29.55
CA SER A 150 -44.39 35.26 29.88
C SER A 150 -44.35 35.82 31.32
N GLN A 151 -43.59 35.20 32.23
CA GLN A 151 -43.51 35.59 33.64
C GLN A 151 -42.23 36.38 34.01
N GLN A 152 -41.15 36.27 33.23
CA GLN A 152 -39.84 36.72 33.68
C GLN A 152 -39.53 38.21 33.42
N GLN A 153 -40.39 38.93 32.67
CA GLN A 153 -40.33 40.37 32.33
C GLN A 153 -39.09 40.84 31.55
N LEU A 154 -37.95 40.15 31.69
CA LEU A 154 -36.83 40.19 30.76
C LEU A 154 -37.27 39.73 29.37
N SER A 155 -36.66 40.29 28.33
CA SER A 155 -36.87 39.85 26.96
C SER A 155 -36.10 38.55 26.69
N ALA A 156 -36.49 37.83 25.64
CA ALA A 156 -35.77 36.61 25.24
C ALA A 156 -34.29 36.86 24.87
N PRO A 157 -33.93 37.97 24.18
CA PRO A 157 -32.54 38.41 24.03
C PRO A 157 -31.77 38.53 25.35
N ASP A 158 -32.33 39.16 26.39
CA ASP A 158 -31.64 39.37 27.68
C ASP A 158 -31.26 38.03 28.34
N HIS A 159 -32.17 37.04 28.27
CA HIS A 159 -31.95 35.70 28.79
C HIS A 159 -30.88 34.92 28.03
N LEU A 160 -30.79 35.12 26.70
CA LEU A 160 -29.77 34.47 25.88
C LEU A 160 -28.41 35.16 26.04
N SER A 161 -28.35 36.49 25.98
CA SER A 161 -27.14 37.28 26.24
C SER A 161 -26.54 36.95 27.62
N LEU A 162 -27.37 36.85 28.67
CA LEU A 162 -26.92 36.39 29.99
C LEU A 162 -26.30 34.98 29.92
N THR A 163 -26.89 34.07 29.14
CA THR A 163 -26.35 32.70 28.99
C THR A 163 -25.02 32.70 28.25
N LEU A 164 -24.90 33.46 27.16
CA LEU A 164 -23.66 33.60 26.40
C LEU A 164 -22.56 34.20 27.27
N SER A 165 -22.84 35.29 28.01
CA SER A 165 -21.86 35.89 28.93
C SER A 165 -21.36 34.97 30.06
N HIS A 166 -22.09 33.91 30.39
CA HIS A 166 -21.61 32.87 31.30
C HIS A 166 -20.81 31.77 30.58
N LEU A 167 -21.06 31.54 29.29
CA LEU A 167 -20.27 30.63 28.45
C LEU A 167 -18.90 31.26 28.14
N ASP A 168 -18.83 32.57 27.83
CA ASP A 168 -17.57 33.34 27.73
C ASP A 168 -16.68 33.08 28.95
N GLN A 169 -17.23 33.30 30.15
CA GLN A 169 -16.53 33.13 31.43
C GLN A 169 -16.09 31.68 31.70
N LEU A 170 -16.83 30.69 31.21
CA LEU A 170 -16.44 29.28 31.29
C LEU A 170 -15.35 28.94 30.29
N MET A 171 -15.36 29.54 29.09
CA MET A 171 -14.28 29.42 28.11
C MET A 171 -12.98 30.03 28.63
N GLU A 172 -13.02 31.26 29.17
CA GLU A 172 -11.86 31.87 29.83
C GLU A 172 -11.28 30.95 30.90
N GLN A 173 -12.14 30.37 31.76
CA GLN A 173 -11.71 29.43 32.80
C GLN A 173 -11.07 28.17 32.22
N MET A 174 -11.63 27.57 31.17
CA MET A 174 -11.03 26.41 30.48
C MET A 174 -9.67 26.76 29.84
N TYR A 175 -9.56 27.91 29.16
CA TYR A 175 -8.31 28.37 28.55
C TYR A 175 -7.22 28.73 29.57
N PHE A 176 -7.58 29.15 30.78
CA PHE A 176 -6.62 29.41 31.85
C PHE A 176 -6.35 28.21 32.77
N GLU A 177 -6.91 27.02 32.51
CA GLU A 177 -6.63 25.82 33.30
C GLU A 177 -5.17 25.34 33.21
N ASP A 178 -4.43 25.74 32.18
CA ASP A 178 -2.98 25.46 32.01
C ASP A 178 -2.08 26.41 32.84
N ARG A 179 -2.67 27.31 33.66
CA ARG A 179 -1.95 28.13 34.65
C ARG A 179 -1.96 27.48 36.03
N SER A 180 -0.93 27.80 36.81
CA SER A 180 -0.57 27.10 38.05
C SER A 180 -1.69 27.07 39.10
N GLU A 181 -1.83 25.92 39.77
CA GLU A 181 -2.90 25.59 40.73
C GLU A 181 -3.20 26.67 41.79
N SER A 182 -2.21 27.50 42.14
CA SER A 182 -2.32 28.57 43.13
C SER A 182 -3.39 29.63 42.84
N GLU A 183 -3.76 29.88 41.57
CA GLU A 183 -4.75 30.91 41.22
C GLU A 183 -6.20 30.38 41.17
N LYS A 184 -6.40 29.06 41.06
CA LYS A 184 -7.71 28.43 40.79
C LYS A 184 -8.75 28.51 41.92
N THR A 185 -8.43 29.12 43.07
CA THR A 185 -9.23 28.98 44.31
C THR A 185 -10.00 30.22 44.79
N GLN A 186 -9.86 31.40 44.18
CA GLN A 186 -10.44 32.64 44.73
C GLN A 186 -11.57 33.33 43.93
N VAL A 187 -11.77 33.03 42.64
CA VAL A 187 -12.70 33.82 41.79
C VAL A 187 -14.14 33.29 41.76
N LEU A 188 -14.35 31.99 42.01
CA LEU A 188 -15.66 31.33 41.83
C LEU A 188 -16.87 31.84 42.68
N PRO A 189 -16.77 32.31 43.94
CA PRO A 189 -17.93 32.36 44.85
C PRO A 189 -19.17 33.20 44.45
N ASP A 190 -19.04 34.21 43.59
CA ASP A 190 -20.15 35.16 43.33
C ASP A 190 -20.96 34.88 42.05
N LEU A 191 -20.37 34.29 41.01
CA LEU A 191 -21.10 33.89 39.79
C LEU A 191 -22.19 32.83 40.05
N PHE A 192 -22.04 32.05 41.12
CA PHE A 192 -22.81 30.84 41.36
C PHE A 192 -24.23 31.13 41.89
N LYS A 193 -24.46 32.36 42.40
CA LYS A 193 -25.73 32.79 43.02
C LYS A 193 -26.87 33.01 42.01
N ILE A 194 -26.58 32.98 40.71
CA ILE A 194 -27.52 33.26 39.61
C ILE A 194 -28.11 31.97 38.99
N TYR A 195 -27.47 30.82 39.21
CA TYR A 195 -27.79 29.57 38.49
C TYR A 195 -29.13 28.94 38.88
N ARG A 196 -30.19 29.29 38.14
CA ARG A 196 -31.44 28.54 38.11
C ARG A 196 -31.21 27.19 37.41
N TRP A 197 -31.44 26.10 38.14
CA TRP A 197 -31.40 24.72 37.62
C TRP A 197 -32.27 24.47 36.38
N TRP A 198 -33.23 25.37 36.10
CA TRP A 198 -33.96 25.46 34.85
C TRP A 198 -33.82 26.87 34.28
N SER A 199 -33.07 27.02 33.19
CA SER A 199 -33.06 28.21 32.36
C SER A 199 -33.80 27.90 31.06
N THR A 200 -34.89 28.61 30.81
CA THR A 200 -35.90 28.20 29.82
C THR A 200 -35.39 28.20 28.38
N ILE A 201 -34.70 29.26 27.96
CA ILE A 201 -34.16 29.37 26.61
C ILE A 201 -32.98 28.40 26.39
N PRO A 202 -31.95 28.36 27.27
CA PRO A 202 -30.85 27.39 27.13
C PRO A 202 -31.32 25.94 27.13
N HIS A 203 -32.33 25.57 27.92
CA HIS A 203 -32.85 24.20 27.89
C HIS A 203 -33.74 23.92 26.68
N ALA A 204 -34.46 24.91 26.14
CA ALA A 204 -35.13 24.75 24.84
C ALA A 204 -34.10 24.51 23.71
N LEU A 205 -32.97 25.23 23.73
CA LEU A 205 -31.85 25.05 22.80
C LEU A 205 -31.20 23.66 22.93
N HIS A 206 -30.79 23.26 24.14
CA HIS A 206 -30.26 21.90 24.37
C HIS A 206 -31.27 20.79 24.01
N LEU A 207 -32.58 21.02 24.14
CA LEU A 207 -33.60 20.08 23.71
C LEU A 207 -33.67 19.96 22.17
N ILE A 208 -33.55 21.07 21.44
CA ILE A 208 -33.44 21.08 19.97
C ILE A 208 -32.20 20.31 19.53
N MET A 209 -31.04 20.59 20.13
CA MET A 209 -29.79 19.86 19.86
C MET A 209 -29.93 18.36 20.21
N TYR A 210 -30.63 18.01 21.30
CA TYR A 210 -30.92 16.61 21.63
C TYR A 210 -31.84 15.94 20.60
N PHE A 211 -32.92 16.59 20.15
CA PHE A 211 -33.80 16.00 19.13
C PHE A 211 -33.07 15.79 17.81
N PHE A 212 -32.22 16.74 17.41
CA PHE A 212 -31.30 16.60 16.28
C PHE A 212 -30.34 15.42 16.48
N ARG A 213 -29.47 15.44 17.51
CA ARG A 213 -28.42 14.43 17.76
C ARG A 213 -28.99 13.02 18.06
N SER A 214 -30.26 12.89 18.44
CA SER A 214 -30.95 11.61 18.67
C SER A 214 -31.81 11.11 17.50
N GLY A 215 -31.81 11.81 16.36
CA GLY A 215 -32.56 11.43 15.17
C GLY A 215 -34.07 11.65 15.25
N GLN A 216 -34.55 12.42 16.23
CA GLN A 216 -35.97 12.71 16.45
C GLN A 216 -36.42 13.93 15.62
N ILE A 217 -36.29 13.79 14.29
CA ILE A 217 -36.50 14.86 13.31
C ILE A 217 -37.88 15.54 13.45
N ASP A 218 -38.95 14.79 13.71
CA ASP A 218 -40.30 15.35 13.91
C ASP A 218 -40.39 16.29 15.14
N LEU A 219 -39.62 15.99 16.20
CA LEU A 219 -39.56 16.81 17.42
C LEU A 219 -38.60 17.99 17.27
N PHE A 220 -37.57 17.84 16.43
CA PHE A 220 -36.69 18.93 16.01
C PHE A 220 -37.46 19.97 15.17
N GLU A 221 -38.23 19.55 14.17
CA GLU A 221 -39.10 20.46 13.40
C GLU A 221 -40.10 21.17 14.30
N PHE A 222 -40.81 20.41 15.16
CA PHE A 222 -41.81 20.97 16.06
C PHE A 222 -41.20 22.00 17.03
N ALA A 223 -40.04 21.70 17.62
CA ALA A 223 -39.39 22.61 18.56
C ALA A 223 -38.85 23.88 17.87
N LEU A 224 -38.32 23.78 16.65
CA LEU A 224 -37.92 24.94 15.86
C LEU A 224 -39.10 25.79 15.37
N ALA A 225 -40.19 25.16 14.93
CA ALA A 225 -41.42 25.87 14.58
C ALA A 225 -41.99 26.64 15.79
N PHE A 226 -42.02 26.02 16.97
CA PHE A 226 -42.41 26.70 18.21
C PHE A 226 -41.48 27.89 18.54
N LEU A 227 -40.16 27.76 18.34
CA LEU A 227 -39.26 28.91 18.52
C LEU A 227 -39.50 30.01 17.47
N ALA A 228 -39.80 29.68 16.22
CA ALA A 228 -40.14 30.68 15.20
C ALA A 228 -41.43 31.45 15.57
N ASP A 229 -42.48 30.73 15.98
CA ASP A 229 -43.80 31.29 16.28
C ASP A 229 -43.85 32.10 17.59
N HIS A 230 -42.97 31.83 18.55
CA HIS A 230 -43.06 32.38 19.91
C HIS A 230 -41.77 33.05 20.43
N LEU A 231 -40.62 32.78 19.82
CA LEU A 231 -39.31 33.29 20.20
C LEU A 231 -38.43 33.62 18.95
N PRO A 232 -38.92 34.35 17.93
CA PRO A 232 -38.14 34.60 16.71
C PRO A 232 -36.81 35.32 16.99
N ALA A 233 -36.76 36.14 18.05
CA ALA A 233 -35.53 36.80 18.52
C ALA A 233 -34.46 35.84 19.12
N VAL A 234 -34.77 34.56 19.32
CA VAL A 234 -33.80 33.50 19.67
C VAL A 234 -33.24 32.82 18.43
N LEU A 235 -34.00 32.76 17.32
CA LEU A 235 -33.50 32.25 16.04
C LEU A 235 -32.56 33.27 15.36
N ALA A 236 -32.95 34.54 15.36
CA ALA A 236 -32.15 35.67 14.86
C ALA A 236 -31.12 36.19 15.89
N ALA A 237 -30.88 35.44 16.98
CA ALA A 237 -29.82 35.79 17.92
C ALA A 237 -28.47 35.39 17.35
N ARG A 238 -27.50 36.31 17.41
CA ARG A 238 -26.11 36.06 17.05
C ARG A 238 -25.29 35.72 18.28
N ALA A 239 -24.35 34.80 18.12
CA ALA A 239 -23.32 34.48 19.11
C ALA A 239 -22.07 33.95 18.40
N PRO A 240 -20.89 33.99 19.04
CA PRO A 240 -19.68 33.38 18.50
C PRO A 240 -19.88 31.88 18.21
N LEU A 241 -19.20 31.33 17.21
CA LEU A 241 -19.45 29.96 16.73
C LEU A 241 -19.14 28.91 17.81
N THR A 242 -18.10 29.15 18.61
CA THR A 242 -17.71 28.30 19.75
C THR A 242 -18.82 28.15 20.79
N HIS A 243 -19.58 29.23 21.03
CA HIS A 243 -20.67 29.26 22.01
C HIS A 243 -21.82 28.35 21.59
N TRP A 244 -22.18 28.37 20.31
CA TRP A 244 -23.17 27.45 19.77
C TRP A 244 -22.68 26.00 19.81
N PHE A 245 -21.40 25.77 19.53
CA PHE A 245 -20.83 24.42 19.61
C PHE A 245 -20.86 23.84 21.03
N MET A 246 -20.59 24.63 22.08
CA MET A 246 -20.77 24.16 23.47
C MET A 246 -22.21 23.75 23.80
N LEU A 247 -23.22 24.37 23.17
CA LEU A 247 -24.63 24.04 23.34
C LEU A 247 -25.07 22.82 22.50
N SER A 248 -24.29 22.40 21.49
CA SER A 248 -24.61 21.34 20.52
C SER A 248 -24.82 19.93 21.12
N LEU A 249 -24.42 19.73 22.38
CA LEU A 249 -24.27 18.44 23.05
C LEU A 249 -23.23 17.50 22.42
N ASP A 250 -22.50 17.87 21.36
CA ASP A 250 -21.45 17.02 20.80
C ASP A 250 -20.28 16.83 21.78
N ASN A 251 -19.56 15.72 21.63
CA ASN A 251 -18.46 15.28 22.49
C ASN A 251 -17.32 14.63 21.67
N ARG A 252 -17.38 14.66 20.33
CA ARG A 252 -16.31 14.20 19.45
C ARG A 252 -15.09 15.13 19.56
N GLU A 253 -13.94 14.56 19.89
CA GLU A 253 -12.68 15.30 20.07
C GLU A 253 -12.18 15.88 18.74
N ASP A 254 -12.25 15.10 17.65
CA ASP A 254 -11.93 15.56 16.29
C ASP A 254 -12.88 16.69 15.85
N MET A 255 -14.19 16.51 16.01
CA MET A 255 -15.20 17.54 15.71
C MET A 255 -14.93 18.86 16.46
N THR A 256 -14.53 18.76 17.72
CA THR A 256 -14.16 19.91 18.56
C THR A 256 -12.90 20.57 18.01
N THR A 257 -11.85 19.79 17.76
CA THR A 257 -10.55 20.27 17.26
C THR A 257 -10.66 20.92 15.88
N ASN A 258 -11.44 20.34 14.97
CA ASN A 258 -11.52 20.80 13.60
C ASN A 258 -12.47 22.01 13.47
N LEU A 259 -13.43 22.18 14.38
CA LEU A 259 -14.13 23.46 14.57
C LEU A 259 -13.27 24.50 15.31
N TRP A 260 -12.25 24.11 16.07
CA TRP A 260 -11.21 25.04 16.55
C TRP A 260 -10.22 25.43 15.44
N GLN A 261 -10.06 24.63 14.39
CA GLN A 261 -9.26 24.99 13.20
C GLN A 261 -9.93 26.11 12.37
N LEU A 262 -11.27 26.18 12.33
CA LEU A 262 -12.02 27.35 11.79
C LEU A 262 -11.60 28.69 12.43
N TYR A 263 -11.08 28.65 13.66
CA TYR A 263 -10.67 29.83 14.42
C TYR A 263 -9.15 30.10 14.34
N SER A 264 -8.31 29.17 13.87
CA SER A 264 -6.86 29.22 14.15
C SER A 264 -5.87 29.07 12.99
N GLU A 265 -6.19 28.42 11.86
CA GLU A 265 -5.12 27.97 10.94
C GLU A 265 -4.76 28.90 9.77
N GLU A 266 -5.67 29.71 9.21
CA GLU A 266 -5.37 30.47 7.96
C GLU A 266 -5.11 31.98 8.12
N ALA A 267 -5.54 32.63 9.21
CA ALA A 267 -5.44 34.09 9.37
C ALA A 267 -4.92 34.50 10.76
N ASN A 268 -3.67 34.99 10.78
CA ASN A 268 -2.98 35.74 11.85
C ASN A 268 -3.63 35.67 13.26
N PRO A 269 -3.16 34.80 14.18
CA PRO A 269 -3.84 34.45 15.46
C PRO A 269 -3.77 35.54 16.56
N LEU A 270 -3.92 36.80 16.16
CA LEU A 270 -3.95 38.00 16.98
C LEU A 270 -5.04 39.00 16.55
N GLU A 271 -5.73 38.80 15.41
CA GLU A 271 -6.51 39.87 14.74
C GLU A 271 -7.89 39.48 14.18
N GLN A 272 -8.42 38.26 14.39
CA GLN A 272 -9.83 37.95 14.08
C GLN A 272 -10.59 37.41 15.30
N ASP A 273 -11.76 38.01 15.54
CA ASP A 273 -12.74 37.58 16.53
C ASP A 273 -13.51 36.32 16.04
N ASP A 274 -13.95 35.47 16.97
CA ASP A 274 -14.79 34.30 16.67
C ASP A 274 -16.11 34.73 15.97
N PRO A 275 -16.40 34.23 14.74
CA PRO A 275 -17.48 34.76 13.91
C PRO A 275 -18.86 34.63 14.56
N GLU A 276 -19.49 35.77 14.84
CA GLU A 276 -20.87 35.85 15.31
C GLU A 276 -21.88 35.31 14.27
N VAL A 277 -22.34 34.08 14.44
CA VAL A 277 -23.36 33.46 13.57
C VAL A 277 -24.74 33.45 14.24
N GLU A 278 -25.79 33.52 13.44
CA GLU A 278 -27.16 33.28 13.92
C GLU A 278 -27.39 31.79 14.22
N LEU A 279 -28.29 31.49 15.16
CA LEU A 279 -28.66 30.10 15.49
C LEU A 279 -29.13 29.30 14.25
N GLY A 280 -29.80 29.96 13.30
CA GLY A 280 -30.16 29.35 12.01
C GLY A 280 -28.94 28.87 11.22
N ILE A 281 -27.91 29.72 11.10
CA ILE A 281 -26.65 29.41 10.43
C ILE A 281 -25.91 28.29 11.17
N PHE A 282 -25.83 28.33 12.50
CA PHE A 282 -25.21 27.25 13.26
C PHE A 282 -25.91 25.90 13.03
N LEU A 283 -27.24 25.86 13.06
CA LEU A 283 -28.00 24.63 12.82
C LEU A 283 -27.88 24.14 11.36
N MET A 284 -27.66 25.04 10.39
CA MET A 284 -27.32 24.69 9.01
C MET A 284 -25.95 24.01 8.94
N LEU A 285 -24.92 24.63 9.53
CA LEU A 285 -23.57 24.07 9.62
C LEU A 285 -23.57 22.68 10.29
N LEU A 286 -24.27 22.56 11.43
CA LEU A 286 -24.41 21.27 12.13
C LEU A 286 -25.14 20.24 11.26
N SER A 287 -26.18 20.62 10.51
CA SER A 287 -26.90 19.71 9.60
C SER A 287 -26.06 19.24 8.43
N LEU A 288 -25.14 20.07 7.93
CA LEU A 288 -24.15 19.75 6.90
C LEU A 288 -23.13 18.74 7.42
N VAL A 289 -22.42 19.10 8.48
CA VAL A 289 -21.39 18.31 9.20
C VAL A 289 -21.88 16.90 9.56
N GLU A 290 -23.15 16.80 9.96
CA GLU A 290 -23.79 15.55 10.38
C GLU A 290 -24.46 14.80 9.23
N TRP A 291 -24.27 15.23 7.98
CA TRP A 291 -24.85 14.59 6.79
C TRP A 291 -26.37 14.36 6.97
N SER A 292 -27.09 15.39 7.41
CA SER A 292 -28.49 15.33 7.83
C SER A 292 -29.38 16.22 6.95
N SER A 293 -29.55 15.83 5.68
CA SER A 293 -30.40 16.54 4.71
C SER A 293 -31.82 16.85 5.24
N PRO A 294 -32.54 15.94 5.93
CA PRO A 294 -33.85 16.26 6.51
C PRO A 294 -33.81 17.40 7.54
N ALA A 295 -32.76 17.45 8.37
CA ALA A 295 -32.59 18.53 9.34
C ALA A 295 -32.23 19.86 8.66
N LEU A 296 -31.39 19.82 7.61
CA LEU A 296 -31.06 21.01 6.82
C LEU A 296 -32.31 21.64 6.19
N VAL A 297 -33.16 20.83 5.55
CA VAL A 297 -34.44 21.29 4.98
C VAL A 297 -35.34 21.93 6.04
N ILE A 298 -35.41 21.35 7.24
CA ILE A 298 -36.14 21.92 8.37
C ILE A 298 -35.55 23.28 8.77
N VAL A 299 -34.23 23.38 8.97
CA VAL A 299 -33.56 24.63 9.37
C VAL A 299 -33.79 25.74 8.36
N MET A 300 -33.63 25.47 7.06
CA MET A 300 -33.94 26.43 5.99
C MET A 300 -35.42 26.87 6.04
N SER A 301 -36.35 25.95 6.31
CA SER A 301 -37.78 26.25 6.38
C SER A 301 -38.24 27.03 7.61
N LYS A 302 -37.52 26.95 8.75
CA LYS A 302 -37.94 27.59 10.03
C LYS A 302 -37.07 28.78 10.46
N CYS A 303 -35.81 28.81 10.04
CA CYS A 303 -34.81 29.77 10.53
C CYS A 303 -34.40 30.83 9.48
N ASN A 304 -35.18 30.99 8.40
CA ASN A 304 -34.93 31.92 7.28
C ASN A 304 -33.59 31.74 6.53
N VAL A 305 -32.94 30.57 6.67
CA VAL A 305 -31.65 30.28 6.01
C VAL A 305 -31.88 29.92 4.54
N GLY A 306 -31.26 30.68 3.63
CA GLY A 306 -31.37 30.53 2.18
C GLY A 306 -30.20 29.79 1.54
N ALA A 307 -30.33 29.52 0.23
CA ALA A 307 -29.26 28.94 -0.59
C ALA A 307 -28.01 29.84 -0.68
N SER A 308 -28.18 31.16 -0.55
CA SER A 308 -27.09 32.13 -0.45
C SER A 308 -26.24 31.93 0.79
N ASP A 309 -26.84 31.52 1.90
CA ASP A 309 -26.16 31.34 3.18
C ASP A 309 -25.41 30.00 3.19
N LEU A 310 -26.01 28.95 2.60
CA LEU A 310 -25.31 27.71 2.25
C LEU A 310 -24.07 27.99 1.39
N ALA A 311 -24.21 28.75 0.29
CA ALA A 311 -23.10 29.12 -0.58
C ALA A 311 -22.02 29.94 0.13
N ALA A 312 -22.40 30.89 0.99
CA ALA A 312 -21.44 31.72 1.73
C ALA A 312 -20.58 30.92 2.73
N TRP A 313 -21.12 29.84 3.31
CA TRP A 313 -20.44 29.07 4.35
C TRP A 313 -19.83 27.74 3.89
N SER A 314 -20.38 27.10 2.86
CA SER A 314 -20.01 25.74 2.43
C SER A 314 -19.62 25.64 0.95
N PHE A 315 -18.98 26.69 0.42
CA PHE A 315 -18.41 26.68 -0.94
C PHE A 315 -17.22 25.71 -1.08
N GLY A 316 -16.85 25.40 -2.33
CA GLY A 316 -15.72 24.52 -2.66
C GLY A 316 -14.39 24.99 -2.05
N GLY A 317 -13.81 24.19 -1.14
CA GLY A 317 -12.59 24.56 -0.41
C GLY A 317 -12.82 25.51 0.77
N SER A 318 -14.05 25.64 1.25
CA SER A 318 -14.30 26.17 2.60
C SER A 318 -14.02 25.11 3.65
N VAL A 319 -13.53 25.54 4.83
CA VAL A 319 -13.27 24.66 5.97
C VAL A 319 -14.52 23.87 6.40
N VAL A 320 -15.74 24.35 6.11
CA VAL A 320 -16.97 23.58 6.33
C VAL A 320 -17.04 22.34 5.44
N GLN A 321 -16.64 22.43 4.15
CA GLN A 321 -16.53 21.24 3.29
C GLN A 321 -15.40 20.30 3.75
N ASP A 322 -14.28 20.83 4.25
CA ASP A 322 -13.19 20.00 4.77
C ASP A 322 -13.63 19.22 6.02
N VAL A 323 -14.30 19.89 6.95
CA VAL A 323 -14.87 19.27 8.16
C VAL A 323 -15.95 18.25 7.82
N MET A 324 -16.81 18.50 6.83
CA MET A 324 -17.72 17.47 6.32
C MET A 324 -16.96 16.28 5.72
N GLY A 325 -15.91 16.53 4.94
CA GLY A 325 -15.05 15.50 4.35
C GLY A 325 -14.37 14.61 5.40
N GLN A 326 -13.98 15.19 6.54
CA GLN A 326 -13.47 14.47 7.71
C GLN A 326 -14.56 13.61 8.37
N THR A 327 -15.73 14.18 8.72
CA THR A 327 -16.83 13.42 9.35
C THR A 327 -17.44 12.37 8.42
N MET A 328 -17.19 12.45 7.11
CA MET A 328 -17.62 11.45 6.14
C MET A 328 -17.13 10.03 6.51
N CYS A 329 -15.94 9.90 7.10
CA CYS A 329 -15.38 8.64 7.60
C CYS A 329 -16.20 8.02 8.76
N GLU A 330 -16.87 8.84 9.58
CA GLU A 330 -17.77 8.40 10.65
C GLU A 330 -19.13 7.92 10.11
N CYS A 331 -19.41 8.06 8.80
CA CYS A 331 -20.75 7.93 8.25
C CYS A 331 -21.09 6.49 7.82
N ASP A 332 -21.67 5.72 8.75
CA ASP A 332 -22.19 4.36 8.55
C ASP A 332 -23.19 4.17 7.38
N ARG A 333 -23.75 5.26 6.83
CA ARG A 333 -24.84 5.21 5.84
C ARG A 333 -24.56 6.16 4.68
N ALA A 334 -23.98 5.63 3.59
CA ALA A 334 -23.72 6.36 2.34
C ALA A 334 -24.92 7.17 1.82
N GLU A 335 -26.15 6.67 2.01
CA GLU A 335 -27.41 7.34 1.65
C GLU A 335 -27.52 8.76 2.21
N ARG A 336 -26.95 9.04 3.38
CA ARG A 336 -26.90 10.37 3.98
C ARG A 336 -26.06 11.35 3.18
N ILE A 337 -24.87 10.88 2.79
CA ILE A 337 -23.90 11.64 2.01
C ILE A 337 -24.47 11.87 0.61
N VAL A 338 -24.96 10.82 -0.05
CA VAL A 338 -25.59 10.91 -1.38
C VAL A 338 -26.76 11.89 -1.37
N ASN A 339 -27.70 11.79 -0.42
CA ASN A 339 -28.83 12.70 -0.32
C ASN A 339 -28.39 14.15 -0.03
N MET A 340 -27.32 14.37 0.74
CA MET A 340 -26.79 15.71 1.00
C MET A 340 -26.10 16.29 -0.24
N CYS A 341 -25.23 15.53 -0.91
CA CYS A 341 -24.55 15.97 -2.12
C CYS A 341 -25.54 16.28 -3.26
N GLN A 342 -26.58 15.45 -3.41
CA GLN A 342 -27.69 15.71 -4.34
C GLN A 342 -28.47 16.97 -3.94
N PHE A 343 -28.86 17.11 -2.67
CA PHE A 343 -29.54 18.30 -2.18
C PHE A 343 -28.76 19.59 -2.44
N LEU A 344 -27.45 19.60 -2.14
CA LEU A 344 -26.58 20.74 -2.41
C LEU A 344 -26.50 21.04 -3.92
N HIS A 345 -26.26 20.03 -4.76
CA HIS A 345 -26.18 20.21 -6.21
C HIS A 345 -27.50 20.71 -6.84
N GLU A 346 -28.66 20.34 -6.27
CA GLU A 346 -29.98 20.79 -6.73
C GLU A 346 -30.38 22.19 -6.20
N ASN A 347 -30.01 22.54 -4.96
CA ASN A 347 -30.57 23.70 -4.25
C ASN A 347 -29.57 24.83 -4.01
N ALA A 348 -28.26 24.54 -3.97
CA ALA A 348 -27.19 25.51 -3.79
C ALA A 348 -25.90 25.04 -4.54
N PRO A 349 -25.85 25.14 -5.89
CA PRO A 349 -24.74 24.60 -6.67
C PRO A 349 -23.36 25.12 -6.29
N ASP A 350 -23.28 26.38 -5.85
CA ASP A 350 -22.03 27.02 -5.37
C ASP A 350 -21.55 26.42 -4.03
N ALA A 351 -22.42 25.70 -3.31
CA ALA A 351 -22.14 24.93 -2.09
C ALA A 351 -21.95 23.42 -2.35
N ALA A 352 -21.96 22.98 -3.61
CA ALA A 352 -21.72 21.58 -3.94
C ALA A 352 -20.25 21.20 -3.70
N PHE A 353 -19.99 19.92 -3.43
CA PHE A 353 -18.64 19.43 -3.18
C PHE A 353 -17.76 19.51 -4.44
N ASP A 354 -16.71 20.32 -4.35
CA ASP A 354 -15.61 20.32 -5.33
C ASP A 354 -14.51 19.30 -4.99
N MET A 355 -14.56 18.71 -3.79
CA MET A 355 -13.66 17.64 -3.31
C MET A 355 -13.91 16.34 -4.09
N PHE A 356 -13.34 16.27 -5.30
CA PHE A 356 -13.49 15.15 -6.21
C PHE A 356 -12.15 14.45 -6.47
N PRO A 357 -12.05 13.10 -6.34
CA PRO A 357 -13.12 12.17 -5.97
C PRO A 357 -13.27 12.09 -4.44
N MET A 358 -14.48 11.85 -3.94
CA MET A 358 -14.73 11.89 -2.49
C MET A 358 -14.00 10.77 -1.73
N ILE A 359 -13.65 9.68 -2.41
CA ILE A 359 -12.88 8.55 -1.86
C ILE A 359 -11.37 8.83 -1.64
N ASP A 360 -10.79 9.93 -2.14
CA ASP A 360 -9.35 10.22 -1.96
C ASP A 360 -9.04 10.90 -0.62
N GLY A 361 -9.89 11.86 -0.22
CA GLY A 361 -9.73 12.61 1.04
C GLY A 361 -10.09 11.80 2.31
N SER A 362 -10.69 10.62 2.17
CA SER A 362 -11.47 9.96 3.21
C SER A 362 -10.90 8.60 3.63
N ARG A 363 -9.62 8.61 4.01
CA ARG A 363 -8.86 7.47 4.54
C ARG A 363 -9.42 6.98 5.88
N GLY A 364 -10.45 6.14 5.81
CA GLY A 364 -11.19 5.65 6.98
C GLY A 364 -12.62 5.21 6.64
N LEU A 365 -13.16 5.59 5.49
CA LEU A 365 -14.45 5.09 5.02
C LEU A 365 -14.51 3.56 5.02
N ARG A 366 -15.66 3.03 5.43
CA ARG A 366 -15.93 1.60 5.30
C ARG A 366 -16.08 1.25 3.80
N PRO A 367 -15.52 0.14 3.31
CA PRO A 367 -15.62 -0.30 1.91
C PRO A 367 -17.01 -0.16 1.26
N ALA A 368 -18.06 -0.61 1.95
CA ALA A 368 -19.43 -0.53 1.46
C ALA A 368 -19.99 0.91 1.35
N VAL A 369 -19.42 1.86 2.09
CA VAL A 369 -19.77 3.30 1.99
C VAL A 369 -19.00 3.90 0.82
N ALA A 370 -17.67 3.79 0.80
CA ALA A 370 -16.81 4.28 -0.29
C ALA A 370 -17.28 3.79 -1.67
N LEU A 371 -17.62 2.50 -1.78
CA LEU A 371 -18.15 1.89 -3.00
C LEU A 371 -19.46 2.54 -3.47
N ARG A 372 -20.34 2.92 -2.54
CA ARG A 372 -21.63 3.52 -2.88
C ARG A 372 -21.50 5.00 -3.25
N LEU A 373 -20.60 5.73 -2.60
CA LEU A 373 -20.20 7.09 -3.03
C LEU A 373 -19.60 7.05 -4.45
N LEU A 374 -18.72 6.07 -4.71
CA LEU A 374 -18.13 5.85 -6.03
C LEU A 374 -19.22 5.63 -7.10
N ILE A 375 -20.21 4.79 -6.79
CA ILE A 375 -21.30 4.41 -7.71
C ILE A 375 -22.28 5.56 -7.97
N GLU A 376 -22.69 6.29 -6.93
CA GLU A 376 -23.82 7.23 -6.97
C GLU A 376 -23.40 8.70 -7.15
N LEU A 377 -22.12 9.03 -6.91
CA LEU A 377 -21.58 10.39 -7.02
C LEU A 377 -20.32 10.47 -7.91
N ASP A 378 -19.24 9.75 -7.56
CA ASP A 378 -17.95 10.00 -8.23
C ASP A 378 -17.95 9.54 -9.71
N ILE A 379 -18.50 8.36 -10.02
CA ILE A 379 -18.60 7.88 -11.40
C ILE A 379 -19.46 8.82 -12.27
N PRO A 380 -20.69 9.23 -11.87
CA PRO A 380 -21.45 10.25 -12.58
C PRO A 380 -20.68 11.57 -12.81
N ALA A 381 -20.06 12.14 -11.78
CA ALA A 381 -19.32 13.41 -11.92
C ALA A 381 -18.03 13.28 -12.74
N SER A 382 -17.41 12.09 -12.81
CA SER A 382 -16.29 11.83 -13.75
C SER A 382 -16.68 11.92 -15.23
N GLN A 383 -17.96 11.69 -15.56
CA GLN A 383 -18.45 11.67 -16.94
C GLN A 383 -18.87 13.06 -17.44
N THR A 384 -19.12 14.01 -16.53
CA THR A 384 -19.57 15.38 -16.85
C THR A 384 -18.45 16.42 -16.80
N THR A 385 -17.27 16.08 -16.29
CA THR A 385 -16.19 17.04 -15.97
C THR A 385 -14.91 16.84 -16.80
N HIS A 386 -13.91 17.69 -16.57
CA HIS A 386 -12.64 17.70 -17.29
C HIS A 386 -11.82 16.41 -17.05
N ALA A 387 -10.98 16.05 -18.04
CA ALA A 387 -10.18 14.82 -18.02
C ALA A 387 -9.29 14.66 -16.79
N ASP A 388 -8.83 15.77 -16.19
CA ASP A 388 -8.00 15.75 -14.98
C ASP A 388 -8.75 15.21 -13.75
N ARG A 389 -10.08 15.46 -13.63
CA ARG A 389 -10.91 14.84 -12.58
C ARG A 389 -11.01 13.33 -12.79
N ALA A 390 -11.23 12.86 -14.02
CA ALA A 390 -11.22 11.41 -14.32
C ALA A 390 -9.87 10.75 -13.97
N ILE A 391 -8.74 11.45 -14.17
CA ILE A 391 -7.41 10.98 -13.74
C ILE A 391 -7.29 10.92 -12.21
N ALA A 392 -7.81 11.92 -11.48
CA ALA A 392 -7.86 11.88 -10.01
C ALA A 392 -8.69 10.69 -9.50
N LEU A 393 -9.88 10.44 -10.10
CA LEU A 393 -10.70 9.27 -9.79
C LEU A 393 -9.94 7.96 -10.02
N HIS A 394 -9.24 7.83 -11.15
CA HIS A 394 -8.41 6.66 -11.41
C HIS A 394 -7.37 6.44 -10.31
N HIS A 395 -6.68 7.50 -9.88
CA HIS A 395 -5.67 7.42 -8.82
C HIS A 395 -6.25 7.00 -7.47
N ALA A 396 -7.37 7.60 -7.04
CA ALA A 396 -8.02 7.28 -5.77
C ALA A 396 -8.55 5.85 -5.72
N VAL A 397 -9.22 5.38 -6.79
CA VAL A 397 -9.69 3.97 -6.88
C VAL A 397 -8.51 2.99 -6.85
N ILE A 398 -7.39 3.31 -7.53
CA ILE A 398 -6.18 2.48 -7.51
C ILE A 398 -5.56 2.43 -6.10
N ALA A 399 -5.49 3.56 -5.40
CA ALA A 399 -5.03 3.61 -4.01
C ALA A 399 -5.95 2.80 -3.09
N TRP A 400 -7.27 2.96 -3.21
CA TRP A 400 -8.25 2.24 -2.40
C TRP A 400 -8.14 0.72 -2.54
N ILE A 401 -7.97 0.22 -3.77
CA ILE A 401 -7.82 -1.22 -4.04
C ILE A 401 -6.47 -1.74 -3.52
N LEU A 402 -5.35 -1.04 -3.77
CA LEU A 402 -4.01 -1.55 -3.49
C LEU A 402 -3.56 -1.32 -2.04
N ASP A 403 -3.84 -0.14 -1.48
CA ASP A 403 -3.42 0.24 -0.14
C ASP A 403 -4.44 -0.26 0.92
N GLY A 404 -5.72 -0.45 0.53
CA GLY A 404 -6.79 -0.99 1.38
C GLY A 404 -7.17 -2.47 1.15
N GLY A 405 -6.69 -3.10 0.07
CA GLY A 405 -7.01 -4.49 -0.28
C GLY A 405 -8.45 -4.73 -0.77
N ASP A 406 -9.17 -3.68 -1.16
CA ASP A 406 -10.61 -3.75 -1.44
C ASP A 406 -10.92 -4.39 -2.81
N ARG A 407 -11.10 -5.72 -2.79
CA ARG A 407 -11.53 -6.49 -3.95
C ARG A 407 -12.91 -6.07 -4.48
N LEU A 408 -13.85 -5.65 -3.62
CA LEU A 408 -15.22 -5.33 -4.06
C LEU A 408 -15.26 -4.03 -4.87
N MET A 409 -14.40 -3.07 -4.50
CA MET A 409 -14.13 -1.86 -5.27
C MET A 409 -13.62 -2.20 -6.69
N LEU A 410 -12.64 -3.10 -6.78
CA LEU A 410 -12.08 -3.57 -8.05
C LEU A 410 -13.10 -4.30 -8.91
N ASP A 411 -13.78 -5.33 -8.37
CA ASP A 411 -14.75 -6.15 -9.11
C ASP A 411 -15.90 -5.26 -9.67
N THR A 412 -16.24 -4.18 -8.95
CA THR A 412 -17.19 -3.14 -9.42
C THR A 412 -16.59 -2.25 -10.53
N TRP A 413 -15.33 -1.84 -10.40
CA TRP A 413 -14.65 -1.00 -11.40
C TRP A 413 -14.50 -1.71 -12.75
N ILE A 414 -14.20 -3.02 -12.72
CA ILE A 414 -14.13 -3.88 -13.89
C ILE A 414 -15.52 -4.09 -14.50
N SER A 415 -16.51 -4.49 -13.70
CA SER A 415 -17.86 -4.82 -14.21
C SER A 415 -18.62 -3.61 -14.76
N ARG A 416 -18.23 -2.37 -14.38
CA ARG A 416 -18.71 -1.12 -14.98
C ARG A 416 -17.94 -0.69 -16.24
N GLY A 417 -16.93 -1.44 -16.67
CA GLY A 417 -16.12 -1.14 -17.86
C GLY A 417 -15.14 0.03 -17.71
N LEU A 418 -14.90 0.50 -16.48
CA LEU A 418 -14.04 1.65 -16.18
C LEU A 418 -12.55 1.28 -16.10
N ALA A 419 -12.26 -0.02 -15.98
CA ALA A 419 -10.94 -0.61 -16.06
C ALA A 419 -10.38 -0.58 -17.51
N THR A 420 -10.12 0.63 -18.01
CA THR A 420 -9.56 0.90 -19.35
C THR A 420 -8.06 0.59 -19.45
N GLN A 421 -7.49 0.49 -20.65
CA GLN A 421 -6.04 0.22 -20.81
C GLN A 421 -5.13 1.26 -20.08
N PRO A 422 -5.39 2.58 -20.13
CA PRO A 422 -4.63 3.55 -19.33
C PRO A 422 -4.80 3.34 -17.82
N TRP A 423 -5.99 2.95 -17.36
CA TRP A 423 -6.24 2.62 -15.96
C TRP A 423 -5.42 1.40 -15.51
N TRP A 424 -5.45 0.31 -16.28
CA TRP A 424 -4.64 -0.89 -15.98
C TRP A 424 -3.14 -0.61 -15.97
N TYR A 425 -2.64 0.24 -16.87
CA TYR A 425 -1.25 0.69 -16.85
C TYR A 425 -0.91 1.44 -15.56
N LEU A 426 -1.79 2.33 -15.07
CA LEU A 426 -1.60 3.01 -13.78
C LEU A 426 -1.70 2.05 -12.60
N PHE A 427 -2.67 1.13 -12.61
CA PHE A 427 -2.88 0.12 -11.57
C PHE A 427 -1.65 -0.79 -11.43
N LEU A 428 -1.19 -1.41 -12.52
CA LEU A 428 -0.02 -2.29 -12.53
C LEU A 428 1.28 -1.54 -12.17
N LYS A 429 1.41 -0.27 -12.60
CA LYS A 429 2.53 0.59 -12.22
C LYS A 429 2.54 0.87 -10.71
N ARG A 430 1.40 1.20 -10.11
CA ARG A 430 1.28 1.43 -8.65
C ARG A 430 1.45 0.12 -7.87
N ALA A 431 0.90 -0.98 -8.36
CA ALA A 431 1.09 -2.32 -7.81
C ALA A 431 2.58 -2.71 -7.74
N SER A 432 3.43 -2.27 -8.69
CA SER A 432 4.88 -2.50 -8.62
C SER A 432 5.61 -1.73 -7.50
N GLU A 433 4.90 -0.85 -6.78
CA GLU A 433 5.42 -0.08 -5.64
C GLU A 433 4.92 -0.63 -4.28
N VAL A 434 3.91 -1.52 -4.28
CA VAL A 434 3.27 -2.10 -3.09
C VAL A 434 3.62 -3.59 -3.02
N ASP A 435 4.05 -4.10 -1.87
CA ASP A 435 4.50 -5.49 -1.77
C ASP A 435 3.35 -6.51 -1.58
N SER A 436 2.33 -6.42 -2.44
CA SER A 436 1.09 -7.21 -2.38
C SER A 436 0.76 -7.87 -3.74
N PRO A 437 1.66 -8.70 -4.31
CA PRO A 437 1.49 -9.27 -5.65
C PRO A 437 0.27 -10.20 -5.75
N ASP A 438 -0.08 -10.91 -4.68
CA ASP A 438 -1.18 -11.89 -4.67
C ASP A 438 -2.55 -11.22 -4.90
N LEU A 439 -2.77 -10.05 -4.28
CA LEU A 439 -3.98 -9.25 -4.49
C LEU A 439 -4.11 -8.86 -5.97
N VAL A 440 -2.99 -8.45 -6.57
CA VAL A 440 -2.92 -7.99 -7.97
C VAL A 440 -3.09 -9.14 -8.97
N CYS A 441 -2.74 -10.37 -8.59
CA CYS A 441 -2.99 -11.55 -9.43
C CYS A 441 -4.45 -12.02 -9.32
N GLN A 442 -4.99 -12.13 -8.10
CA GLN A 442 -6.41 -12.43 -7.88
C GLN A 442 -7.35 -11.38 -8.49
N ALA A 443 -6.89 -10.12 -8.56
CA ALA A 443 -7.52 -9.00 -9.25
C ALA A 443 -7.63 -9.16 -10.78
N ILE A 444 -6.74 -9.96 -11.36
CA ILE A 444 -6.57 -10.12 -12.80
C ILE A 444 -7.18 -11.44 -13.28
N GLU A 445 -7.20 -12.45 -12.42
CA GLU A 445 -7.83 -13.76 -12.63
C GLU A 445 -9.36 -13.65 -12.83
N GLY A 446 -9.75 -13.46 -14.10
CA GLY A 446 -11.14 -13.30 -14.55
C GLY A 446 -11.47 -11.91 -15.08
N ALA A 447 -10.61 -10.91 -14.87
CA ALA A 447 -10.81 -9.52 -15.30
C ALA A 447 -10.23 -9.23 -16.70
N ILE A 448 -9.11 -9.87 -17.03
CA ILE A 448 -8.35 -9.65 -18.28
C ILE A 448 -7.80 -11.01 -18.75
N ASP A 449 -7.49 -11.13 -20.04
CA ASP A 449 -6.59 -12.18 -20.52
C ASP A 449 -5.23 -12.09 -19.80
N ARG A 450 -4.86 -13.17 -19.11
CA ARG A 450 -3.57 -13.32 -18.41
C ARG A 450 -2.38 -13.05 -19.34
N LYS A 451 -2.48 -13.40 -20.62
CA LYS A 451 -1.42 -13.11 -21.62
C LYS A 451 -1.26 -11.61 -21.84
N GLN A 452 -2.34 -10.85 -21.98
CA GLN A 452 -2.29 -9.39 -22.16
C GLN A 452 -1.61 -8.69 -20.97
N VAL A 453 -1.86 -9.15 -19.74
CA VAL A 453 -1.20 -8.64 -18.54
C VAL A 453 0.29 -8.97 -18.50
N VAL A 454 0.65 -10.22 -18.83
CA VAL A 454 2.06 -10.62 -18.97
C VAL A 454 2.76 -9.72 -20.00
N GLU A 455 2.17 -9.49 -21.18
CA GLU A 455 2.73 -8.60 -22.20
C GLU A 455 2.91 -7.15 -21.70
N TRP A 456 1.96 -6.61 -20.93
CA TRP A 456 2.08 -5.29 -20.30
C TRP A 456 3.18 -5.23 -19.24
N LEU A 457 3.24 -6.19 -18.31
CA LEU A 457 4.27 -6.28 -17.28
C LEU A 457 5.66 -6.40 -17.91
N CYS A 458 5.82 -7.25 -18.93
CA CYS A 458 7.05 -7.38 -19.71
C CYS A 458 7.44 -6.06 -20.40
N LEU A 459 6.47 -5.31 -20.94
CA LEU A 459 6.71 -4.01 -21.57
C LEU A 459 7.11 -2.93 -20.55
N MET A 460 6.52 -2.94 -19.34
CA MET A 460 6.86 -2.01 -18.27
C MET A 460 8.25 -2.30 -17.67
N ALA A 461 8.57 -3.56 -17.40
CA ALA A 461 9.88 -3.96 -16.89
C ALA A 461 11.05 -3.59 -17.83
N LYS A 462 10.84 -3.63 -19.15
CA LYS A 462 11.80 -3.16 -20.17
C LYS A 462 11.95 -1.64 -20.25
N LYS A 463 10.93 -0.87 -19.83
CA LYS A 463 10.91 0.60 -19.92
C LYS A 463 11.32 1.29 -18.62
N GLU A 464 11.09 0.65 -17.48
CA GLU A 464 11.36 1.20 -16.15
C GLU A 464 12.85 1.13 -15.81
N ARG A 465 13.40 2.24 -15.30
CA ARG A 465 14.81 2.39 -14.89
C ARG A 465 15.00 2.25 -13.39
N LYS A 466 13.93 2.37 -12.58
CA LYS A 466 13.99 2.17 -11.14
C LYS A 466 14.01 0.67 -10.79
N ARG A 467 15.16 0.18 -10.32
CA ARG A 467 15.38 -1.23 -9.90
C ARG A 467 14.25 -1.79 -9.03
N SER A 468 13.77 -1.05 -8.03
CA SER A 468 12.71 -1.51 -7.11
C SER A 468 11.42 -1.89 -7.84
N ARG A 469 10.95 -1.04 -8.77
CA ARG A 469 9.75 -1.31 -9.58
C ARG A 469 9.97 -2.46 -10.58
N VAL A 470 11.17 -2.61 -11.14
CA VAL A 470 11.47 -3.79 -11.99
C VAL A 470 11.36 -5.09 -11.18
N VAL A 471 11.85 -5.10 -9.94
CA VAL A 471 11.63 -6.24 -9.02
C VAL A 471 10.13 -6.42 -8.70
N GLY A 472 9.37 -5.34 -8.52
CA GLY A 472 7.91 -5.38 -8.37
C GLY A 472 7.20 -6.01 -9.58
N TYR A 473 7.48 -5.56 -10.81
CA TYR A 473 6.95 -6.18 -12.03
C TYR A 473 7.36 -7.65 -12.17
N PHE A 474 8.57 -8.01 -11.73
CA PHE A 474 9.02 -9.40 -11.74
C PHE A 474 8.22 -10.24 -10.74
N LYS A 475 8.01 -9.77 -9.49
CA LYS A 475 7.13 -10.44 -8.51
C LYS A 475 5.74 -10.71 -9.10
N LEU A 476 5.14 -9.71 -9.76
CA LEU A 476 3.85 -9.84 -10.44
C LEU A 476 3.87 -10.87 -11.58
N LEU A 477 4.91 -10.89 -12.42
CA LEU A 477 5.06 -11.89 -13.47
C LEU A 477 5.14 -13.33 -12.90
N MET A 478 5.91 -13.53 -11.83
CA MET A 478 6.08 -14.86 -11.21
C MET A 478 4.84 -15.32 -10.45
N ALA A 479 4.06 -14.41 -9.87
CA ALA A 479 2.76 -14.72 -9.27
C ALA A 479 1.70 -15.06 -10.34
N LEU A 480 1.82 -14.48 -11.55
CA LEU A 480 1.12 -14.94 -12.76
C LEU A 480 1.79 -16.15 -13.44
N ASP A 481 2.64 -16.87 -12.72
CA ASP A 481 3.39 -18.06 -13.16
C ASP A 481 4.04 -17.89 -14.55
N PHE A 482 4.68 -16.73 -14.76
CA PHE A 482 5.52 -16.41 -15.91
C PHE A 482 6.93 -16.06 -15.44
N ASN A 483 7.94 -16.62 -16.12
CA ASN A 483 9.34 -16.44 -15.78
C ASN A 483 9.91 -15.12 -16.34
N PRO A 484 10.25 -14.15 -15.49
CA PRO A 484 10.73 -12.84 -15.93
C PRO A 484 12.18 -12.87 -16.43
N LEU A 485 12.95 -13.94 -16.14
CA LEU A 485 14.35 -14.06 -16.59
C LEU A 485 14.44 -14.15 -18.12
N ILE A 486 13.41 -14.67 -18.79
CA ILE A 486 13.30 -14.73 -20.26
C ILE A 486 13.43 -13.32 -20.89
N LEU A 487 13.11 -12.24 -20.15
CA LEU A 487 13.28 -10.87 -20.61
C LEU A 487 14.76 -10.46 -20.74
N ALA A 488 15.66 -11.08 -19.96
CA ALA A 488 17.11 -10.87 -20.08
C ALA A 488 17.69 -11.43 -21.38
N VAL A 489 17.05 -12.44 -22.01
CA VAL A 489 17.41 -12.90 -23.35
C VAL A 489 17.16 -11.80 -24.39
N GLN A 490 16.16 -10.95 -24.17
CA GLN A 490 15.72 -9.93 -25.12
C GLN A 490 16.46 -8.58 -24.95
N ASP A 491 16.75 -8.16 -23.72
CA ASP A 491 17.67 -7.04 -23.43
C ASP A 491 18.58 -7.32 -22.22
N PRO A 492 19.68 -8.07 -22.41
CA PRO A 492 20.55 -8.46 -21.31
C PRO A 492 21.25 -7.25 -20.67
N ILE A 493 21.49 -6.17 -21.42
CA ILE A 493 22.20 -4.98 -20.92
C ILE A 493 21.32 -4.25 -19.91
N HIS A 494 20.04 -4.06 -20.23
CA HIS A 494 19.06 -3.49 -19.30
C HIS A 494 19.02 -4.28 -18.00
N PHE A 495 18.75 -5.58 -18.05
CA PHE A 495 18.56 -6.39 -16.84
C PHE A 495 19.84 -6.64 -16.04
N ARG A 496 21.02 -6.75 -16.68
CA ARG A 496 22.30 -6.83 -15.95
C ARG A 496 22.69 -5.50 -15.28
N SER A 497 22.34 -4.35 -15.88
CA SER A 497 22.61 -3.02 -15.28
C SER A 497 21.89 -2.79 -13.94
N LEU A 498 20.84 -3.56 -13.66
CA LEU A 498 20.12 -3.53 -12.37
C LEU A 498 20.89 -4.23 -11.23
N GLN A 499 22.09 -4.77 -11.49
CA GLN A 499 23.07 -5.32 -10.53
C GLN A 499 22.53 -6.38 -9.56
N LEU A 500 22.44 -7.63 -10.06
CA LEU A 500 22.12 -8.83 -9.28
C LEU A 500 22.92 -9.01 -7.98
N GLN A 501 24.14 -8.48 -7.90
CA GLN A 501 25.13 -8.77 -6.85
C GLN A 501 24.73 -8.36 -5.42
N ASN A 502 23.77 -7.44 -5.24
CA ASN A 502 23.23 -7.15 -3.91
C ASN A 502 22.21 -8.23 -3.50
N ARG A 503 22.55 -9.01 -2.46
CA ARG A 503 21.71 -10.00 -1.75
C ARG A 503 20.39 -9.39 -1.23
N ASN A 504 19.45 -9.14 -2.12
CA ASN A 504 18.12 -8.67 -1.78
C ASN A 504 17.19 -9.90 -1.65
N PRO A 505 16.67 -10.24 -0.46
CA PRO A 505 15.86 -11.45 -0.25
C PRO A 505 14.55 -11.45 -1.05
N SER A 506 14.09 -10.29 -1.55
CA SER A 506 12.98 -10.25 -2.52
C SER A 506 13.27 -10.94 -3.87
N LEU A 507 14.52 -11.38 -4.10
CA LEU A 507 14.96 -12.17 -5.26
C LEU A 507 15.08 -13.68 -4.99
N ASP A 508 14.61 -14.18 -3.83
CA ASP A 508 14.51 -15.61 -3.47
C ASP A 508 13.64 -16.46 -4.43
N CYS A 509 13.06 -15.80 -5.42
CA CYS A 509 12.29 -16.32 -6.52
C CYS A 509 13.13 -16.64 -7.77
N TRP A 510 14.21 -15.90 -8.06
CA TRP A 510 15.09 -16.14 -9.23
C TRP A 510 15.98 -17.38 -9.04
N THR A 511 16.17 -17.77 -7.77
CA THR A 511 16.88 -18.96 -7.31
C THR A 511 16.04 -20.25 -7.43
N GLN A 512 14.86 -20.19 -8.06
CA GLN A 512 14.08 -21.37 -8.43
C GLN A 512 14.65 -21.99 -9.71
N SER A 513 15.15 -23.23 -9.62
CA SER A 513 15.80 -23.90 -10.75
C SER A 513 14.91 -24.09 -11.98
N ARG A 514 13.57 -24.14 -11.84
CA ARG A 514 12.64 -24.15 -12.97
C ARG A 514 12.84 -22.94 -13.91
N TYR A 515 13.06 -21.76 -13.34
CA TYR A 515 13.26 -20.54 -14.11
C TYR A 515 14.64 -20.49 -14.78
N LEU A 516 15.65 -21.18 -14.23
CA LEU A 516 16.95 -21.36 -14.88
C LEU A 516 16.84 -22.32 -16.08
N LEU A 517 16.10 -23.42 -15.96
CA LEU A 517 15.86 -24.35 -17.08
C LEU A 517 15.17 -23.65 -18.25
N GLU A 518 14.04 -22.98 -17.97
CA GLU A 518 13.30 -22.19 -18.95
C GLU A 518 14.13 -21.02 -19.55
N LEU A 519 15.04 -20.42 -18.76
CA LEU A 519 15.98 -19.41 -19.26
C LEU A 519 16.99 -20.03 -20.23
N LEU A 520 17.53 -21.22 -19.93
CA LEU A 520 18.45 -21.94 -20.82
C LEU A 520 17.74 -22.35 -22.12
N ASP A 521 16.49 -22.81 -22.05
CA ASP A 521 15.68 -23.12 -23.23
C ASP A 521 15.41 -21.87 -24.08
N ALA A 522 15.03 -20.75 -23.47
CA ALA A 522 14.88 -19.48 -24.17
C ALA A 522 16.20 -18.97 -24.79
N VAL A 523 17.35 -19.25 -24.18
CA VAL A 523 18.69 -18.95 -24.76
C VAL A 523 19.00 -19.88 -25.94
N LEU A 524 18.66 -21.17 -25.86
CA LEU A 524 18.81 -22.13 -26.96
C LEU A 524 18.00 -21.66 -28.19
N GLU A 525 16.70 -21.43 -28.02
CA GLU A 525 15.81 -20.93 -29.09
C GLU A 525 16.34 -19.62 -29.69
N HIS A 526 16.68 -18.64 -28.86
CA HIS A 526 17.13 -17.32 -29.32
C HIS A 526 18.46 -17.35 -30.08
N CYS A 527 19.37 -18.26 -29.71
CA CYS A 527 20.64 -18.45 -30.40
C CYS A 527 20.46 -19.17 -31.75
N ILE A 528 19.49 -20.08 -31.86
CA ILE A 528 19.13 -20.77 -33.11
C ILE A 528 18.52 -19.77 -34.10
N ASP A 529 17.48 -19.04 -33.69
CA ASP A 529 16.77 -18.06 -34.54
C ASP A 529 17.67 -16.95 -35.11
N ARG A 530 18.73 -16.58 -34.36
CA ARG A 530 19.59 -15.43 -34.69
C ARG A 530 20.98 -15.77 -35.18
N ALA A 531 21.36 -17.04 -35.31
CA ALA A 531 22.69 -17.43 -35.83
C ALA A 531 23.07 -16.70 -37.13
N ASN A 532 22.10 -16.50 -38.03
CA ASN A 532 22.27 -15.81 -39.33
C ASN A 532 22.42 -14.28 -39.23
N ALA A 533 22.26 -13.67 -38.05
CA ALA A 533 22.16 -12.21 -37.87
C ALA A 533 23.24 -11.61 -36.95
N PHE A 534 24.14 -12.42 -36.39
CA PHE A 534 25.04 -11.99 -35.31
C PHE A 534 26.40 -11.42 -35.75
N THR A 535 26.72 -11.40 -37.05
CA THR A 535 28.03 -11.07 -37.65
C THR A 535 28.50 -9.61 -37.54
N GLY A 536 27.89 -8.80 -36.68
CA GLY A 536 28.21 -7.36 -36.52
C GLY A 536 28.74 -7.00 -35.12
N TYR A 537 29.79 -6.17 -35.07
CA TYR A 537 30.51 -5.74 -33.86
C TYR A 537 29.64 -5.26 -32.67
N HIS A 538 28.40 -4.81 -32.91
CA HIS A 538 27.47 -4.34 -31.88
C HIS A 538 26.72 -5.46 -31.12
N THR A 539 26.79 -6.72 -31.57
CA THR A 539 26.06 -7.84 -30.97
C THR A 539 26.80 -8.46 -29.78
N ALA A 540 28.13 -8.58 -29.86
CA ALA A 540 28.96 -9.21 -28.85
C ALA A 540 28.75 -8.67 -27.42
N PRO A 541 28.69 -7.34 -27.15
CA PRO A 541 28.48 -6.84 -25.79
C PRO A 541 27.15 -7.28 -25.16
N LYS A 542 26.10 -7.48 -25.96
CA LYS A 542 24.82 -8.05 -25.48
C LYS A 542 24.98 -9.52 -25.14
N PHE A 543 25.66 -10.29 -25.97
CA PHE A 543 25.82 -11.72 -25.77
C PHE A 543 26.74 -12.07 -24.59
N THR A 544 27.90 -11.40 -24.48
CA THR A 544 28.77 -11.39 -23.29
C THR A 544 27.98 -11.09 -22.00
N THR A 545 27.05 -10.15 -22.07
CA THR A 545 26.20 -9.75 -20.93
C THR A 545 25.13 -10.79 -20.59
N LEU A 546 24.52 -11.44 -21.60
CA LEU A 546 23.57 -12.54 -21.40
C LEU A 546 24.24 -13.76 -20.77
N VAL A 547 25.40 -14.16 -21.29
CA VAL A 547 26.26 -15.22 -20.75
C VAL A 547 26.57 -15.00 -19.27
N LEU A 548 27.00 -13.78 -18.92
CA LEU A 548 27.32 -13.44 -17.53
C LEU A 548 26.07 -13.40 -16.63
N PHE A 549 24.90 -13.07 -17.17
CA PHE A 549 23.61 -13.12 -16.45
C PHE A 549 23.14 -14.57 -16.20
N VAL A 550 23.26 -15.46 -17.19
CA VAL A 550 22.94 -16.90 -17.03
C VAL A 550 23.82 -17.51 -15.94
N HIS A 551 25.12 -17.19 -15.93
CA HIS A 551 26.02 -17.57 -14.84
C HIS A 551 25.53 -17.05 -13.47
N ASP A 552 25.19 -15.76 -13.34
CA ASP A 552 24.72 -15.22 -12.04
C ASP A 552 23.46 -15.94 -11.53
N VAL A 553 22.50 -16.26 -12.42
CA VAL A 553 21.30 -17.04 -12.06
C VAL A 553 21.67 -18.46 -11.63
N PHE A 554 22.64 -19.10 -12.30
CA PHE A 554 23.14 -20.43 -11.93
C PHE A 554 23.80 -20.44 -10.55
N THR A 555 24.75 -19.53 -10.30
CA THR A 555 25.39 -19.39 -8.98
C THR A 555 24.35 -19.17 -7.88
N LEU A 556 23.33 -18.35 -8.12
CA LEU A 556 22.23 -18.13 -7.18
C LEU A 556 21.38 -19.40 -6.94
N CYS A 557 21.13 -20.23 -7.97
CA CYS A 557 20.47 -21.52 -7.80
C CYS A 557 21.32 -22.54 -7.02
N LEU A 558 22.65 -22.51 -7.16
CA LEU A 558 23.57 -23.36 -6.39
C LEU A 558 23.62 -22.93 -4.91
N LEU A 559 23.77 -21.64 -4.64
CA LEU A 559 23.75 -21.07 -3.28
C LEU A 559 22.48 -21.47 -2.53
N LYS A 560 21.31 -21.42 -3.18
CA LYS A 560 20.04 -21.88 -2.57
C LYS A 560 19.91 -23.41 -2.46
N ALA A 561 20.61 -24.17 -3.28
CA ALA A 561 20.71 -25.62 -3.15
C ALA A 561 21.66 -26.05 -2.00
N GLY A 562 22.31 -25.11 -1.31
CA GLY A 562 23.20 -25.37 -0.18
C GLY A 562 24.67 -25.53 -0.55
N PHE A 563 25.08 -25.09 -1.75
CA PHE A 563 26.48 -25.03 -2.16
C PHE A 563 27.06 -23.65 -1.80
N ASP A 564 28.10 -23.64 -0.97
CA ASP A 564 28.94 -22.45 -0.70
C ASP A 564 30.41 -22.74 -1.06
N SER A 565 31.29 -21.77 -0.87
CA SER A 565 32.73 -21.88 -1.20
C SER A 565 33.48 -22.93 -0.37
N ASP A 566 32.94 -23.30 0.79
CA ASP A 566 33.66 -24.04 1.83
C ASP A 566 33.17 -25.50 1.92
N SER A 567 31.98 -25.77 1.38
CA SER A 567 31.32 -27.08 1.33
C SER A 567 31.63 -27.91 0.08
N TRP A 568 32.42 -27.37 -0.87
CA TRP A 568 32.85 -28.15 -2.04
C TRP A 568 33.89 -29.21 -1.63
N PRO A 569 33.60 -30.52 -1.80
CA PRO A 569 34.48 -31.56 -1.28
C PRO A 569 35.74 -31.71 -2.15
N LEU A 570 36.91 -31.47 -1.54
CA LEU A 570 38.21 -31.81 -2.11
C LEU A 570 38.58 -33.30 -1.93
N ASP A 571 37.80 -34.04 -1.13
CA ASP A 571 37.97 -35.48 -0.85
C ASP A 571 36.87 -36.33 -1.54
N ASP A 572 37.13 -37.63 -1.72
CA ASP A 572 36.37 -38.64 -2.51
C ASP A 572 34.84 -38.77 -2.28
N THR A 573 34.21 -38.02 -1.37
CA THR A 573 32.76 -38.03 -1.19
C THR A 573 32.07 -37.29 -2.35
N SER A 574 31.48 -38.04 -3.28
CA SER A 574 30.79 -37.49 -4.45
C SER A 574 29.75 -36.42 -4.04
N PRO A 575 29.81 -35.19 -4.59
CA PRO A 575 28.94 -34.10 -4.15
C PRO A 575 27.46 -34.43 -4.41
N ILE A 576 26.56 -33.90 -3.57
CA ILE A 576 25.11 -34.14 -3.69
C ILE A 576 24.55 -33.28 -4.83
N ILE A 577 24.83 -33.69 -6.07
CA ILE A 577 24.35 -33.05 -7.30
C ILE A 577 22.83 -32.84 -7.22
N PRO A 578 22.32 -31.59 -7.33
CA PRO A 578 20.89 -31.32 -7.32
C PRO A 578 20.15 -32.05 -8.44
N SER A 579 18.97 -32.59 -8.13
CA SER A 579 18.15 -33.35 -9.10
C SER A 579 17.81 -32.53 -10.35
N TRP A 580 17.56 -31.22 -10.21
CA TRP A 580 17.29 -30.33 -11.34
C TRP A 580 18.50 -30.16 -12.28
N LEU A 581 19.73 -30.24 -11.75
CA LEU A 581 20.95 -30.11 -12.54
C LEU A 581 21.28 -31.43 -13.25
N ARG A 582 21.08 -32.57 -12.56
CA ARG A 582 21.19 -33.92 -13.13
C ARG A 582 20.16 -34.19 -14.24
N ASN A 583 19.00 -33.55 -14.17
CA ASN A 583 17.91 -33.73 -15.13
C ASN A 583 17.94 -32.74 -16.30
N MET A 584 19.00 -31.93 -16.46
CA MET A 584 19.15 -31.04 -17.61
C MET A 584 19.28 -31.81 -18.93
N SER A 585 18.78 -31.23 -20.01
CA SER A 585 19.08 -31.71 -21.36
C SER A 585 20.55 -31.44 -21.72
N PRO A 586 21.17 -32.21 -22.65
CA PRO A 586 22.54 -31.94 -23.08
C PRO A 586 22.73 -30.52 -23.64
N GLY A 587 21.72 -29.96 -24.31
CA GLY A 587 21.76 -28.57 -24.78
C GLY A 587 21.72 -27.54 -23.65
N GLN A 588 20.86 -27.74 -22.64
CA GLN A 588 20.79 -26.88 -21.44
C GLN A 588 22.12 -26.90 -20.69
N LEU A 589 22.64 -28.10 -20.40
CA LEU A 589 23.90 -28.28 -19.67
C LEU A 589 25.10 -27.78 -20.48
N GLY A 590 25.09 -27.95 -21.81
CA GLY A 590 26.10 -27.41 -22.71
C GLY A 590 26.15 -25.88 -22.68
N VAL A 591 25.01 -25.22 -22.84
CA VAL A 591 24.92 -23.74 -22.72
C VAL A 591 25.37 -23.26 -21.34
N LEU A 592 24.99 -23.99 -20.28
CA LEU A 592 25.38 -23.67 -18.90
C LEU A 592 26.90 -23.72 -18.72
N ILE A 593 27.55 -24.80 -19.20
CA ILE A 593 29.01 -24.99 -19.16
C ILE A 593 29.71 -23.89 -19.97
N SER A 594 29.25 -23.58 -21.19
CA SER A 594 29.79 -22.47 -21.99
C SER A 594 29.66 -21.13 -21.27
N CYS A 595 28.55 -20.89 -20.57
CA CYS A 595 28.35 -19.66 -19.80
C CYS A 595 29.24 -19.59 -18.55
N ALA A 596 29.50 -20.73 -17.89
CA ALA A 596 30.39 -20.81 -16.73
C ALA A 596 31.86 -20.59 -17.11
N PHE A 597 32.35 -21.26 -18.16
CA PHE A 597 33.69 -21.02 -18.69
C PHE A 597 33.87 -19.57 -19.16
N ALA A 598 32.91 -19.05 -19.94
CA ALA A 598 32.98 -17.66 -20.35
C ALA A 598 32.97 -16.69 -19.14
N ALA A 599 32.30 -17.05 -18.03
CA ALA A 599 32.32 -16.26 -16.81
C ALA A 599 33.67 -16.27 -16.07
N THR A 600 34.41 -17.38 -16.01
CA THR A 600 35.76 -17.39 -15.41
C THR A 600 36.70 -16.44 -16.17
N VAL A 601 36.64 -16.45 -17.50
CA VAL A 601 37.40 -15.53 -18.36
C VAL A 601 36.97 -14.07 -18.15
N LEU A 602 35.67 -13.79 -18.29
CA LEU A 602 35.15 -12.42 -18.38
C LEU A 602 35.01 -11.67 -17.03
N ARG A 603 35.26 -12.33 -15.89
CA ARG A 603 35.16 -11.73 -14.54
C ARG A 603 36.51 -11.39 -13.91
N HIS A 604 37.63 -11.72 -14.55
CA HIS A 604 38.96 -11.73 -13.93
C HIS A 604 39.39 -10.38 -13.29
N ASP A 605 39.00 -9.24 -13.85
CA ASP A 605 39.34 -7.91 -13.31
C ASP A 605 38.32 -7.38 -12.28
N SER A 606 37.28 -8.14 -11.93
CA SER A 606 36.27 -7.75 -10.92
C SER A 606 36.42 -8.58 -9.64
N PRO A 607 36.63 -7.96 -8.46
CA PRO A 607 36.71 -8.69 -7.21
C PRO A 607 35.34 -9.32 -6.89
N THR A 608 35.31 -10.65 -6.78
CA THR A 608 34.15 -11.37 -6.25
C THR A 608 33.95 -11.00 -4.79
N PRO A 609 32.69 -10.83 -4.33
CA PRO A 609 32.43 -10.72 -2.89
C PRO A 609 32.83 -12.04 -2.22
N SER A 610 33.34 -11.95 -0.98
CA SER A 610 33.97 -13.04 -0.21
C SER A 610 33.12 -14.30 0.01
N ASP A 611 31.82 -14.22 -0.27
CA ASP A 611 30.82 -15.21 0.09
C ASP A 611 30.08 -15.78 -1.16
N ALA A 612 30.63 -15.60 -2.35
CA ALA A 612 30.06 -16.10 -3.60
C ALA A 612 30.81 -17.35 -4.06
N LEU A 613 30.07 -18.36 -4.56
CA LEU A 613 30.68 -19.44 -5.34
C LEU A 613 31.46 -18.82 -6.50
N ASP A 614 32.71 -19.22 -6.68
CA ASP A 614 33.52 -18.74 -7.78
C ASP A 614 33.07 -19.39 -9.10
N SER A 615 33.41 -18.75 -10.23
CA SER A 615 33.01 -19.27 -11.54
C SER A 615 33.67 -20.60 -11.89
N SER A 616 34.82 -20.94 -11.28
CA SER A 616 35.49 -22.23 -11.47
C SER A 616 34.73 -23.34 -10.77
N SER A 617 34.33 -23.21 -9.51
CA SER A 617 33.47 -24.21 -8.84
C SER A 617 32.13 -24.39 -9.55
N CYS A 618 31.56 -23.32 -10.12
CA CYS A 618 30.37 -23.42 -10.98
C CYS A 618 30.64 -24.26 -12.24
N LEU A 619 31.78 -24.07 -12.90
CA LEU A 619 32.19 -24.80 -14.09
C LEU A 619 32.49 -26.28 -13.78
N ALA A 620 33.35 -26.53 -12.79
CA ALA A 620 33.72 -27.85 -12.30
C ALA A 620 32.50 -28.70 -11.94
N LEU A 621 31.49 -28.12 -11.27
CA LEU A 621 30.22 -28.81 -11.00
C LEU A 621 29.48 -29.19 -12.29
N ALA A 622 29.33 -28.27 -13.24
CA ALA A 622 28.59 -28.54 -14.48
C ALA A 622 29.30 -29.59 -15.37
N VAL A 623 30.63 -29.53 -15.45
CA VAL A 623 31.51 -30.55 -16.04
C VAL A 623 31.38 -31.91 -15.33
N HIS A 624 31.39 -31.92 -14.00
CA HIS A 624 31.23 -33.14 -13.21
C HIS A 624 29.86 -33.78 -13.47
N VAL A 625 28.80 -32.98 -13.60
CA VAL A 625 27.45 -33.50 -13.96
C VAL A 625 27.42 -34.06 -15.39
N TRP A 626 28.10 -33.42 -16.35
CA TRP A 626 28.21 -33.94 -17.72
C TRP A 626 28.89 -35.32 -17.74
N THR A 627 30.04 -35.44 -17.09
CA THR A 627 30.85 -36.66 -17.06
C THR A 627 30.23 -37.79 -16.21
N THR A 628 29.53 -37.45 -15.13
CA THR A 628 28.92 -38.44 -14.20
C THR A 628 27.45 -38.75 -14.46
N SER A 629 26.87 -38.27 -15.58
CA SER A 629 25.53 -38.64 -16.05
C SER A 629 25.47 -40.08 -16.60
N ALA A 630 25.84 -41.03 -15.76
CA ALA A 630 26.10 -42.43 -16.09
C ALA A 630 24.82 -43.17 -16.52
N GLY A 631 24.68 -43.41 -17.82
CA GLY A 631 23.58 -44.17 -18.41
C GLY A 631 23.21 -43.72 -19.83
N HIS A 632 23.55 -42.48 -20.20
CA HIS A 632 23.35 -41.96 -21.55
C HIS A 632 24.69 -41.70 -22.23
N ILE A 633 24.78 -42.05 -23.52
CA ILE A 633 25.88 -41.60 -24.39
C ILE A 633 25.62 -40.12 -24.65
N MET A 634 26.31 -39.23 -23.92
CA MET A 634 26.24 -37.80 -24.19
C MET A 634 26.81 -37.51 -25.58
N PRO A 635 26.23 -36.56 -26.35
CA PRO A 635 26.85 -36.10 -27.59
C PRO A 635 28.17 -35.38 -27.29
N LEU A 636 28.95 -35.07 -28.32
CA LEU A 636 30.10 -34.17 -28.17
C LEU A 636 29.59 -32.78 -27.74
N PHE A 637 30.23 -32.18 -26.73
CA PHE A 637 29.82 -30.90 -26.16
C PHE A 637 29.64 -29.81 -27.23
N LEU A 638 30.58 -29.68 -28.18
CA LEU A 638 30.47 -28.68 -29.25
C LEU A 638 29.33 -28.92 -30.26
N ASP A 639 28.77 -30.13 -30.30
CA ASP A 639 27.58 -30.47 -31.11
C ASP A 639 26.26 -30.19 -30.38
N THR A 640 26.28 -30.03 -29.05
CA THR A 640 25.07 -29.75 -28.24
C THR A 640 24.74 -28.27 -28.08
N ILE A 641 25.73 -27.39 -28.23
CA ILE A 641 25.58 -25.96 -28.04
C ILE A 641 25.23 -25.26 -29.36
N PRO A 642 24.34 -24.24 -29.36
CA PRO A 642 24.03 -23.46 -30.56
C PRO A 642 25.30 -22.87 -31.17
N ALA A 643 25.34 -22.76 -32.50
CA ALA A 643 26.48 -22.21 -33.24
C ALA A 643 26.97 -20.89 -32.63
N LEU A 644 26.07 -19.94 -32.35
CA LEU A 644 26.44 -18.67 -31.71
C LEU A 644 27.15 -18.80 -30.35
N VAL A 645 26.77 -19.79 -29.53
CA VAL A 645 27.40 -20.07 -28.22
C VAL A 645 28.79 -20.68 -28.42
N ARG A 646 28.90 -21.64 -29.35
CA ARG A 646 30.18 -22.25 -29.75
C ARG A 646 31.13 -21.21 -30.32
N ASP A 647 30.65 -20.37 -31.22
CA ASP A 647 31.45 -19.41 -31.95
C ASP A 647 31.98 -18.32 -30.98
N LEU A 648 31.19 -17.89 -29.98
CA LEU A 648 31.71 -17.10 -28.84
C LEU A 648 32.77 -17.85 -28.03
N LEU A 649 32.57 -19.15 -27.76
CA LEU A 649 33.54 -19.97 -27.02
C LEU A 649 34.88 -20.04 -27.78
N VAL A 650 34.86 -20.20 -29.11
CA VAL A 650 36.04 -20.06 -29.97
C VAL A 650 36.66 -18.68 -29.81
N ASP A 651 35.84 -17.63 -29.92
CA ASP A 651 36.27 -16.23 -29.93
C ASP A 651 36.92 -15.80 -28.60
N LEU A 652 36.43 -16.32 -27.46
CA LEU A 652 37.03 -16.11 -26.13
C LEU A 652 38.33 -16.90 -25.94
N ILE A 653 38.34 -18.19 -26.32
CA ILE A 653 39.56 -19.03 -26.30
C ILE A 653 40.66 -18.40 -27.18
N PHE A 654 40.28 -17.84 -28.33
CA PHE A 654 41.19 -17.18 -29.26
C PHE A 654 41.67 -15.80 -28.75
N LYS A 655 40.78 -14.96 -28.21
CA LYS A 655 41.14 -13.60 -27.74
C LYS A 655 42.13 -13.60 -26.58
N GLU A 656 41.91 -14.42 -25.55
CA GLU A 656 42.86 -14.50 -24.43
C GLU A 656 44.24 -14.96 -24.92
N THR A 657 44.28 -15.93 -25.82
CA THR A 657 45.52 -16.59 -26.25
C THR A 657 46.28 -15.84 -27.35
N THR A 658 45.62 -14.93 -28.06
CA THR A 658 46.24 -14.00 -29.03
C THR A 658 46.52 -12.60 -28.47
N SER A 659 46.12 -12.31 -27.23
CA SER A 659 46.19 -10.98 -26.60
C SER A 659 47.59 -10.35 -26.52
N GLY A 660 48.66 -11.14 -26.71
CA GLY A 660 49.99 -10.66 -27.11
C GLY A 660 50.79 -9.83 -26.09
N GLN A 661 50.23 -9.55 -24.91
CA GLN A 661 50.94 -8.88 -23.82
C GLN A 661 52.13 -9.74 -23.36
N PRO A 662 53.34 -9.17 -23.17
CA PRO A 662 54.54 -9.95 -22.86
C PRO A 662 54.41 -10.70 -21.53
N ILE A 663 54.69 -12.01 -21.59
CA ILE A 663 54.35 -13.05 -20.59
C ILE A 663 54.80 -12.70 -19.14
N ASN A 664 55.91 -11.98 -18.98
CA ASN A 664 56.65 -11.76 -17.73
C ASN A 664 55.94 -10.90 -16.65
N ARG A 665 54.61 -10.69 -16.72
CA ARG A 665 53.82 -9.95 -15.73
C ARG A 665 52.41 -10.52 -15.45
N ARG A 666 52.05 -11.70 -15.96
CA ARG A 666 50.69 -12.25 -15.84
C ARG A 666 50.60 -13.71 -15.39
N GLU A 667 51.64 -14.33 -14.82
CA GLU A 667 51.58 -15.74 -14.35
C GLU A 667 50.37 -16.01 -13.42
N GLU A 668 50.01 -15.05 -12.57
CA GLU A 668 48.80 -15.11 -11.71
C GLU A 668 47.48 -15.12 -12.50
N LEU A 669 47.42 -14.49 -13.69
CA LEU A 669 46.21 -14.39 -14.53
C LEU A 669 46.06 -15.53 -15.55
N TRP A 670 47.14 -16.26 -15.88
CA TRP A 670 47.02 -17.44 -16.76
C TRP A 670 46.44 -18.66 -16.02
N ASN A 671 46.50 -18.67 -14.68
CA ASN A 671 46.13 -19.83 -13.87
C ASN A 671 44.61 -20.15 -13.93
N PRO A 672 43.67 -19.19 -13.73
CA PRO A 672 42.24 -19.51 -13.72
C PRO A 672 41.71 -19.97 -15.10
N TRP A 673 42.18 -19.34 -16.18
CA TRP A 673 41.86 -19.76 -17.56
C TRP A 673 42.35 -21.18 -17.85
N ARG A 674 43.57 -21.51 -17.42
CA ARG A 674 44.17 -22.84 -17.62
C ARG A 674 43.38 -23.91 -16.89
N LEU A 675 43.09 -23.70 -15.60
CA LEU A 675 42.28 -24.63 -14.79
C LEU A 675 40.88 -24.81 -15.40
N SER A 676 40.21 -23.72 -15.79
CA SER A 676 38.91 -23.77 -16.47
C SER A 676 38.94 -24.57 -17.78
N PHE A 677 40.04 -24.54 -18.52
CA PHE A 677 40.19 -25.31 -19.75
C PHE A 677 40.54 -26.78 -19.50
N GLU A 678 41.39 -27.07 -18.50
CA GLU A 678 41.68 -28.44 -18.06
C GLU A 678 40.44 -29.13 -17.47
N GLU A 679 39.54 -28.39 -16.81
CA GLU A 679 38.19 -28.84 -16.43
C GLU A 679 37.28 -29.14 -17.63
N LEU A 680 37.29 -28.32 -18.67
CA LEU A 680 36.51 -28.61 -19.89
C LEU A 680 37.01 -29.85 -20.64
N LEU A 681 38.31 -30.13 -20.62
CA LEU A 681 38.92 -31.14 -21.49
C LEU A 681 38.20 -32.52 -21.53
N PRO A 682 37.69 -33.10 -20.42
CA PRO A 682 37.05 -34.41 -20.44
C PRO A 682 35.67 -34.49 -21.12
N ILE A 683 34.95 -33.38 -21.34
CA ILE A 683 33.57 -33.44 -21.88
C ILE A 683 33.49 -33.55 -23.40
N ASP A 684 34.50 -33.05 -24.09
CA ASP A 684 34.73 -33.19 -25.54
C ASP A 684 36.22 -32.94 -25.85
N PRO A 685 37.12 -33.87 -25.50
CA PRO A 685 38.54 -33.70 -25.73
C PRO A 685 38.86 -33.37 -27.21
N PRO A 686 38.23 -34.03 -28.21
CA PRO A 686 38.45 -33.71 -29.60
C PRO A 686 38.06 -32.26 -29.95
N GLY A 687 36.83 -31.85 -29.65
CA GLY A 687 36.34 -30.52 -29.97
C GLY A 687 37.10 -29.42 -29.24
N LEU A 688 37.43 -29.61 -27.97
CA LEU A 688 38.07 -28.57 -27.15
C LEU A 688 39.56 -28.42 -27.44
N LEU A 689 40.30 -29.51 -27.66
CA LEU A 689 41.69 -29.44 -28.16
C LEU A 689 41.74 -28.86 -29.59
N ALA A 690 40.69 -29.09 -30.39
CA ALA A 690 40.52 -28.43 -31.68
C ALA A 690 40.35 -26.90 -31.54
N LEU A 691 39.86 -26.35 -30.42
CA LEU A 691 39.79 -24.91 -30.19
C LEU A 691 41.04 -24.32 -29.50
N ALA A 692 41.69 -25.11 -28.63
CA ALA A 692 42.74 -24.69 -27.72
C ALA A 692 44.01 -24.06 -28.36
N PRO A 693 44.80 -23.28 -27.59
CA PRO A 693 46.15 -22.85 -27.96
C PRO A 693 47.15 -24.00 -27.81
N TRP A 694 47.88 -24.31 -28.89
CA TRP A 694 48.78 -25.47 -28.95
C TRP A 694 49.89 -25.57 -27.88
N PRO A 695 50.47 -24.48 -27.33
CA PRO A 695 51.41 -24.60 -26.21
C PRO A 695 50.82 -25.30 -24.97
N ASN A 696 49.54 -25.05 -24.67
CA ASN A 696 48.87 -25.60 -23.48
C ASN A 696 48.26 -26.98 -23.75
N VAL A 697 47.90 -27.27 -25.00
CA VAL A 697 47.49 -28.61 -25.49
C VAL A 697 48.53 -29.67 -25.11
N LEU A 698 49.83 -29.36 -25.20
CA LEU A 698 50.88 -30.31 -24.80
C LEU A 698 50.76 -30.75 -23.35
N ASP A 699 50.59 -29.80 -22.43
CA ASP A 699 50.59 -30.11 -21.00
C ASP A 699 49.29 -30.77 -20.56
N ALA A 700 48.15 -30.33 -21.10
CA ALA A 700 46.85 -30.93 -20.82
C ALA A 700 46.71 -32.35 -21.41
N ILE A 701 47.37 -32.66 -22.54
CA ILE A 701 47.46 -34.05 -23.04
C ILE A 701 48.38 -34.89 -22.12
N LYS A 702 49.53 -34.36 -21.69
CA LYS A 702 50.47 -35.06 -20.78
C LYS A 702 49.84 -35.44 -19.43
N SER A 703 48.88 -34.66 -18.93
CA SER A 703 48.23 -34.92 -17.64
C SER A 703 47.08 -35.93 -17.71
N SER A 704 46.44 -36.14 -18.86
CA SER A 704 45.02 -36.57 -18.87
C SER A 704 44.66 -37.81 -19.71
N LEU A 705 45.45 -38.27 -20.68
CA LEU A 705 44.99 -39.31 -21.64
C LEU A 705 45.99 -40.46 -21.92
N LEU A 706 45.42 -41.66 -22.09
CA LEU A 706 46.06 -42.94 -22.42
C LEU A 706 46.18 -43.16 -23.96
N PRO A 707 46.91 -44.18 -24.46
CA PRO A 707 47.63 -44.08 -25.74
C PRO A 707 46.83 -44.41 -27.01
N LEU A 708 47.28 -43.73 -28.09
CA LEU A 708 46.61 -43.39 -29.36
C LEU A 708 47.71 -42.81 -30.40
N ASP A 709 48.20 -43.07 -31.68
CA ASP A 709 48.25 -43.73 -33.09
C ASP A 709 47.19 -43.74 -34.25
N VAL A 710 47.52 -43.10 -35.38
CA VAL A 710 47.35 -43.62 -36.76
C VAL A 710 48.60 -43.21 -37.53
N ASP A 711 48.85 -43.81 -38.71
CA ASP A 711 49.93 -43.39 -39.60
C ASP A 711 49.98 -41.85 -39.81
N LEU A 712 50.96 -41.23 -39.16
CA LEU A 712 51.18 -39.79 -39.14
C LEU A 712 51.97 -39.28 -40.35
N ALA A 713 52.58 -40.16 -41.15
CA ALA A 713 53.39 -39.75 -42.30
C ALA A 713 52.54 -39.06 -43.38
N GLU A 714 51.31 -39.54 -43.60
CA GLU A 714 50.37 -38.97 -44.57
C GLU A 714 49.85 -37.58 -44.12
N LEU A 715 49.59 -37.40 -42.83
CA LEU A 715 49.08 -36.14 -42.28
C LEU A 715 50.19 -35.07 -42.17
N SER A 716 51.39 -35.48 -41.77
CA SER A 716 52.59 -34.64 -41.70
C SER A 716 52.93 -34.02 -43.07
N ALA A 717 52.93 -34.83 -44.13
CA ALA A 717 53.17 -34.35 -45.50
C ALA A 717 52.16 -33.27 -45.94
N ALA A 718 50.86 -33.48 -45.69
CA ALA A 718 49.80 -32.56 -46.09
C ALA A 718 49.92 -31.18 -45.41
N VAL A 719 50.17 -31.16 -44.09
CA VAL A 719 50.31 -29.89 -43.33
C VAL A 719 51.59 -29.15 -43.71
N VAL A 720 52.69 -29.87 -43.93
CA VAL A 720 53.98 -29.28 -44.30
C VAL A 720 53.93 -28.63 -45.69
N ASP A 721 53.32 -29.28 -46.70
CA ASP A 721 53.22 -28.70 -48.04
C ASP A 721 52.20 -27.55 -48.12
N ALA A 722 51.06 -27.63 -47.42
CA ALA A 722 50.14 -26.49 -47.28
C ALA A 722 50.85 -25.26 -46.67
N THR A 723 51.64 -25.46 -45.62
CA THR A 723 52.41 -24.39 -44.96
C THR A 723 53.53 -23.85 -45.85
N ARG A 724 54.21 -24.71 -46.63
CA ARG A 724 55.23 -24.29 -47.62
C ARG A 724 54.65 -23.44 -48.75
N VAL A 725 53.39 -23.68 -49.16
CA VAL A 725 52.71 -22.84 -50.15
C VAL A 725 52.41 -21.47 -49.55
N LEU A 726 51.77 -21.40 -48.38
CA LEU A 726 51.48 -20.14 -47.67
C LEU A 726 52.72 -19.26 -47.47
N VAL A 727 53.81 -19.83 -46.96
CA VAL A 727 55.08 -19.10 -46.69
C VAL A 727 55.78 -18.64 -47.99
N ARG A 728 55.52 -19.27 -49.13
CA ARG A 728 56.07 -18.84 -50.43
C ARG A 728 55.29 -17.73 -51.10
N MET A 729 54.00 -17.56 -50.80
CA MET A 729 53.14 -16.62 -51.52
C MET A 729 53.09 -15.21 -50.91
N ASN A 730 53.54 -15.01 -49.67
CA ASN A 730 53.45 -13.73 -48.96
C ASN A 730 54.78 -13.27 -48.32
N PRO A 731 55.79 -12.86 -49.13
CA PRO A 731 57.13 -12.52 -48.64
C PRO A 731 57.24 -11.17 -47.90
N GLU A 732 56.22 -10.28 -47.96
CA GLU A 732 56.27 -8.97 -47.30
C GLU A 732 55.75 -8.97 -45.85
N PHE A 733 55.16 -10.07 -45.38
CA PHE A 733 54.73 -10.20 -43.98
C PHE A 733 55.92 -10.45 -43.06
N GLY A 734 56.45 -9.37 -42.49
CA GLY A 734 57.60 -9.38 -41.61
C GLY A 734 57.41 -10.25 -40.36
N VAL A 735 58.53 -10.77 -39.86
CA VAL A 735 58.70 -11.78 -38.79
C VAL A 735 57.98 -11.49 -37.46
N ALA A 736 57.49 -10.26 -37.25
CA ALA A 736 56.71 -9.87 -36.07
C ALA A 736 55.19 -10.07 -36.19
N SER A 737 54.64 -10.27 -37.41
CA SER A 737 53.19 -10.39 -37.64
C SER A 737 52.65 -11.83 -37.58
N VAL A 738 53.50 -12.81 -37.24
CA VAL A 738 53.12 -14.23 -37.17
C VAL A 738 52.37 -14.58 -35.87
N ALA A 739 51.35 -13.76 -35.54
CA ALA A 739 50.38 -14.06 -34.48
C ALA A 739 49.59 -15.36 -34.75
N GLU A 740 49.60 -15.82 -36.00
CA GLU A 740 48.98 -17.06 -36.47
C GLU A 740 49.91 -18.30 -36.36
N LEU A 741 50.97 -18.21 -35.55
CA LEU A 741 51.82 -19.35 -35.19
C LEU A 741 51.15 -20.55 -34.46
N PRO A 742 49.91 -20.54 -33.92
CA PRO A 742 49.32 -21.75 -33.33
C PRO A 742 49.34 -22.97 -34.26
N VAL A 743 49.22 -22.80 -35.59
CA VAL A 743 49.30 -23.91 -36.55
C VAL A 743 50.70 -24.54 -36.59
N LEU A 744 51.75 -23.71 -36.59
CA LEU A 744 53.14 -24.17 -36.63
C LEU A 744 53.63 -24.70 -35.27
N ALA A 745 53.19 -24.09 -34.17
CA ALA A 745 53.36 -24.65 -32.83
C ALA A 745 52.70 -26.04 -32.75
N GLY A 746 51.46 -26.16 -33.20
CA GLY A 746 50.72 -27.42 -33.27
C GLY A 746 51.43 -28.51 -34.06
N SER A 747 51.98 -28.18 -35.24
CA SER A 747 52.80 -29.11 -36.02
C SER A 747 54.01 -29.64 -35.23
N SER A 748 54.69 -28.78 -34.45
CA SER A 748 55.80 -29.19 -33.59
C SER A 748 55.37 -29.97 -32.35
N VAL A 749 54.16 -29.72 -31.83
CA VAL A 749 53.55 -30.49 -30.73
C VAL A 749 53.22 -31.90 -31.19
N LEU A 750 52.61 -32.03 -32.36
CA LEU A 750 52.23 -33.31 -32.96
C LEU A 750 53.47 -34.17 -33.25
N LEU A 751 54.56 -33.57 -33.74
CA LEU A 751 55.86 -34.23 -33.95
C LEU A 751 56.51 -34.83 -32.69
N ASP A 752 56.13 -34.40 -31.48
CA ASP A 752 56.65 -34.97 -30.22
C ASP A 752 55.65 -35.90 -29.50
N LEU A 753 54.38 -35.90 -29.94
CA LEU A 753 53.36 -36.91 -29.62
C LEU A 753 53.46 -38.14 -30.55
N GLU A 754 53.79 -37.93 -31.83
CA GLU A 754 54.12 -38.92 -32.85
C GLU A 754 55.10 -40.00 -32.34
N ARG A 755 56.03 -39.58 -31.48
CA ARG A 755 57.09 -40.42 -30.91
C ARG A 755 56.63 -41.40 -29.81
N ARG A 756 55.35 -41.41 -29.40
CA ARG A 756 54.99 -41.90 -28.05
C ARG A 756 53.79 -42.87 -27.90
N SER A 757 52.91 -43.06 -28.88
CA SER A 757 51.50 -43.40 -28.53
C SER A 757 50.70 -44.12 -29.63
N GLU A 758 49.76 -45.03 -29.26
CA GLU A 758 49.18 -46.12 -30.09
C GLU A 758 47.60 -46.19 -30.17
N SER A 759 46.92 -45.85 -31.29
CA SER A 759 45.44 -45.78 -31.63
C SER A 759 44.63 -44.41 -31.76
N ALA A 760 45.27 -43.25 -32.00
CA ALA A 760 44.73 -41.87 -32.12
C ALA A 760 44.19 -41.41 -33.46
N VAL A 761 45.02 -41.31 -34.50
CA VAL A 761 44.96 -40.11 -35.34
C VAL A 761 43.84 -40.03 -36.40
N PRO A 762 42.87 -40.97 -36.55
CA PRO A 762 41.58 -40.58 -37.13
C PRO A 762 40.94 -39.48 -36.31
N GLU A 763 41.09 -39.52 -34.99
CA GLU A 763 40.58 -38.53 -34.06
C GLU A 763 41.32 -37.21 -34.19
N LEU A 764 42.66 -37.19 -34.20
CA LEU A 764 43.43 -35.97 -34.45
C LEU A 764 43.19 -35.36 -35.85
N LYS A 765 42.97 -36.19 -36.88
CA LYS A 765 42.56 -35.75 -38.22
C LYS A 765 41.13 -35.17 -38.21
N ARG A 766 40.21 -35.79 -37.46
CA ARG A 766 38.85 -35.28 -37.20
C ARG A 766 38.88 -33.95 -36.44
N MET A 767 39.71 -33.82 -35.40
CA MET A 767 39.91 -32.60 -34.62
C MET A 767 40.41 -31.44 -35.48
N LEU A 768 41.39 -31.66 -36.35
CA LEU A 768 41.90 -30.62 -37.25
C LEU A 768 40.84 -30.20 -38.29
N LEU A 769 40.04 -31.15 -38.79
CA LEU A 769 38.88 -30.86 -39.65
C LEU A 769 37.78 -30.09 -38.90
N THR A 770 37.44 -30.48 -37.67
CA THR A 770 36.48 -29.78 -36.82
C THR A 770 36.97 -28.37 -36.46
N ARG A 771 38.28 -28.18 -36.19
CA ARG A 771 38.89 -26.84 -36.01
C ARG A 771 38.68 -25.97 -37.24
N ALA A 772 38.97 -26.51 -38.43
CA ALA A 772 38.81 -25.77 -39.68
C ALA A 772 37.33 -25.48 -39.99
N GLN A 773 36.42 -26.43 -39.76
CA GLN A 773 34.98 -26.24 -39.94
C GLN A 773 34.39 -25.24 -38.93
N ALA A 774 34.89 -25.19 -37.69
CA ALA A 774 34.49 -24.20 -36.69
C ALA A 774 35.02 -22.78 -37.02
N ILE A 775 36.27 -22.65 -37.48
CA ILE A 775 36.88 -21.35 -37.81
C ILE A 775 36.37 -20.77 -39.14
N PHE A 776 36.16 -21.62 -40.15
CA PHE A 776 35.81 -21.19 -41.51
C PHE A 776 34.35 -21.51 -41.91
N GLY A 777 33.54 -22.08 -41.00
CA GLY A 777 32.12 -22.37 -41.17
C GLY A 777 31.79 -23.56 -42.09
N THR A 778 32.55 -23.78 -43.16
CA THR A 778 32.47 -24.97 -44.02
C THR A 778 33.84 -25.33 -44.59
N GLU A 779 34.04 -26.60 -44.92
CA GLU A 779 35.22 -27.06 -45.67
C GLU A 779 35.32 -26.40 -47.05
N GLU A 780 34.18 -26.14 -47.70
CA GLU A 780 34.14 -25.42 -48.97
C GLU A 780 34.54 -23.94 -48.82
N ALA A 781 34.24 -23.29 -47.69
CA ALA A 781 34.70 -21.93 -47.41
C ALA A 781 36.21 -21.86 -47.13
N LEU A 782 36.77 -22.84 -46.40
CA LEU A 782 38.24 -23.00 -46.29
C LEU A 782 38.87 -23.12 -47.68
N VAL A 783 38.35 -24.00 -48.53
CA VAL A 783 38.85 -24.20 -49.90
C VAL A 783 38.68 -22.94 -50.75
N ARG A 784 37.55 -22.21 -50.63
CA ARG A 784 37.33 -20.95 -51.35
C ARG A 784 38.26 -19.82 -50.87
N VAL A 785 38.59 -19.75 -49.58
CA VAL A 785 39.60 -18.80 -49.06
C VAL A 785 40.98 -19.14 -49.64
N LEU A 786 41.39 -20.41 -49.57
CA LEU A 786 42.66 -20.88 -50.15
C LEU A 786 42.74 -20.61 -51.66
N VAL A 787 41.67 -20.88 -52.42
CA VAL A 787 41.60 -20.62 -53.87
C VAL A 787 41.58 -19.12 -54.18
N SER A 788 40.85 -18.30 -53.42
CA SER A 788 40.81 -16.85 -53.61
C SER A 788 42.15 -16.16 -53.31
N CYS A 789 42.95 -16.72 -52.40
CA CYS A 789 44.33 -16.29 -52.16
C CYS A 789 45.34 -16.86 -53.18
N CYS A 790 44.88 -17.67 -54.15
CA CYS A 790 45.71 -18.25 -55.22
C CYS A 790 45.25 -17.86 -56.64
N SER A 791 44.41 -16.83 -56.78
CA SER A 791 43.84 -16.40 -58.07
C SER A 791 44.27 -15.02 -58.56
N GLU A 792 45.30 -14.41 -57.95
CA GLU A 792 46.06 -13.25 -58.44
C GLU A 792 47.55 -13.56 -58.50
#